data_AF-A0A943WX28-F1
#
_entry.id   AF-A0A943WX28-F1
#
_cell.length_a   1.000
_cell.length_b   1.000
_cell.length_c   1.000
_cell.angle_alpha   90.00
_cell.angle_beta   90.00
_cell.angle_gamma   90.00
#
_symmetry.space_group_name_H-M   'P 1'
#
loop_
_entity.id
_entity.type
_entity.pdbx_description
1 polymer ?
#
loop_
_entity_poly.entity_id
_entity_poly.type
_entity_poly.pdbx_seq_one_letter_code
_entity_poly.pdbx_strand_id
1 'polypeptide(L)'
;MPKIEVNEKLFWNLLGTKYNDWELFEKKLTSAKAELDEKPNMEDKEDDRVIKIELNDTNRPDLWSTGGITRCLREHEGAKHSDYSKFMSKAGDLKDTGSRDAYVDPELRYIRPYMVSFVISGKAIDNAMLIDIMQTQEKLCWNFGRKRKTVSMGVYRQANVKWPIHFNACDPDTMKFQPLQGEGVQTLREIVETHPKGKEYGHIIKDFKKYPVLQDDKGEVMSMAPIINSATLGQVEIGDKELVVELTGADMKDLMLSANIVACDFADAGYEILPVKVHHEYDTGFGKDVTIPYYFQDTTDAKLSAINKKLGEELTEAQVTDALQRMGNTVTVKKEGNETVFTVAPAPYRNDFLHEVDVIEDVMIGMGLDYFKPAKPNDFTIGRLLPVTLYSRKVKNILAGLGYQEMIFNYLGSKKTYIDNMGVDGSNVIEIANPMSENYQFIRPSIIASLFEAEAQSGNAVYPHKIFEVGKIAYIDPSENTGTKTIQSLGFLTASNNANFNEAASEVSTILYYLDHKYEVVETNDPRFIPGRQAGIMVNGKQCGIFGEIHPQILENWTVGVPCVAGEIDVEYIMEATAKAEDKATREAAAKNDAKAAEKKAAEDAAQSEAAAFDPVEHFNKYIELRVAKIEKVETNPQGDKLYIETMDDGSGRPRIIQSGLRPYLKEEELLGKHVIIAANLAPRKMKGVESHGMLLASDYTENGVEKVELLTAPWAAPGTIVTLEGFEGAVEKPAKIDIDRFCKVEYKVINHVAHSAGKALVAGGKKITLEKVENAEIE
;
A
#
# COMPACT_ATOMS: atom_id res chain seq x y z
N MET A 1 -5.29 15.76 -14.09
CA MET A 1 -6.59 15.29 -14.60
C MET A 1 -7.03 16.17 -15.75
N PRO A 2 -7.55 15.62 -16.86
CA PRO A 2 -8.09 16.42 -17.94
C PRO A 2 -9.31 17.21 -17.44
N LYS A 3 -9.32 18.53 -17.69
CA LYS A 3 -10.48 19.40 -17.46
C LYS A 3 -11.04 19.84 -18.80
N ILE A 4 -12.35 19.83 -18.96
CA ILE A 4 -13.02 20.33 -20.17
C ILE A 4 -14.04 21.41 -19.80
N GLU A 5 -14.16 22.37 -20.70
CA GLU A 5 -15.08 23.49 -20.62
C GLU A 5 -16.13 23.31 -21.72
N VAL A 6 -17.35 22.95 -21.34
CA VAL A 6 -18.41 22.63 -22.30
C VAL A 6 -19.45 23.75 -22.33
N ASN A 7 -19.85 24.16 -23.54
CA ASN A 7 -20.93 25.13 -23.68
C ASN A 7 -22.23 24.52 -23.15
N GLU A 8 -22.89 25.22 -22.21
CA GLU A 8 -24.01 24.68 -21.46
C GLU A 8 -25.18 24.29 -22.38
N LYS A 9 -25.54 25.17 -23.32
CA LYS A 9 -26.63 24.92 -24.26
C LYS A 9 -26.33 23.75 -25.18
N LEU A 10 -25.12 23.68 -25.73
CA LEU A 10 -24.69 22.56 -26.56
C LEU A 10 -24.71 21.24 -25.77
N PHE A 11 -24.17 21.24 -24.55
CA PHE A 11 -24.11 20.07 -23.68
C PHE A 11 -25.51 19.52 -23.40
N TRP A 12 -26.46 20.36 -22.98
CA TRP A 12 -27.84 19.92 -22.72
C TRP A 12 -28.57 19.47 -23.99
N ASN A 13 -28.33 20.11 -25.13
CA ASN A 13 -28.92 19.70 -26.40
C ASN A 13 -28.44 18.31 -26.83
N LEU A 14 -27.14 18.03 -26.67
CA LEU A 14 -26.57 16.72 -26.97
C LEU A 14 -26.99 15.66 -25.95
N LEU A 15 -27.09 16.01 -24.67
CA LEU A 15 -27.58 15.10 -23.63
C LEU A 15 -29.07 14.76 -23.83
N GLY A 16 -29.86 15.69 -24.36
CA GLY A 16 -31.31 15.54 -24.55
C GLY A 16 -32.13 15.77 -23.27
N THR A 17 -31.47 15.95 -22.13
CA THR A 17 -32.07 16.24 -20.82
C THR A 17 -31.30 17.36 -20.13
N LYS A 18 -32.01 18.34 -19.55
CA LYS A 18 -31.42 19.44 -18.77
C LYS A 18 -31.62 19.18 -17.28
N TYR A 19 -30.53 19.13 -16.52
CA TYR A 19 -30.57 18.99 -15.05
C TYR A 19 -30.49 20.37 -14.40
N ASN A 20 -31.50 20.74 -13.64
CA ASN A 20 -31.48 21.97 -12.83
C ASN A 20 -30.97 21.72 -11.40
N ASP A 21 -30.94 20.46 -10.97
CA ASP A 21 -30.35 19.99 -9.73
C ASP A 21 -28.90 19.59 -9.99
N TRP A 22 -27.96 20.42 -9.54
CA TRP A 22 -26.54 20.22 -9.73
C TRP A 22 -25.97 19.07 -8.91
N GLU A 23 -26.55 18.74 -7.75
CA GLU A 23 -26.10 17.59 -6.95
C GLU A 23 -26.49 16.28 -7.65
N LEU A 24 -27.70 16.24 -8.22
CA LEU A 24 -28.12 15.12 -9.05
C LEU A 24 -27.24 14.98 -10.30
N PHE A 25 -26.91 16.10 -10.96
CA PHE A 25 -26.01 16.07 -12.12
C PHE A 25 -24.61 15.58 -11.77
N GLU A 26 -24.04 16.07 -10.67
CA GLU A 26 -22.73 15.62 -10.17
C GLU A 26 -22.73 14.11 -9.87
N LYS A 27 -23.81 13.59 -9.27
CA LYS A 27 -23.98 12.14 -9.10
C LYS A 27 -24.00 11.38 -10.43
N LYS A 28 -24.61 11.93 -11.48
CA LYS A 28 -24.64 11.31 -12.81
C LYS A 28 -23.27 11.29 -13.49
N LEU A 29 -22.46 12.35 -13.29
CA LEU A 29 -21.10 12.43 -13.82
C LEU A 29 -20.19 11.29 -13.34
N THR A 30 -20.48 10.69 -12.18
CA THR A 30 -19.71 9.52 -11.68
C THR A 30 -19.69 8.34 -12.65
N SER A 31 -20.73 8.16 -13.48
CA SER A 31 -20.77 7.13 -14.53
C SER A 31 -19.74 7.35 -15.64
N ALA A 32 -19.33 8.60 -15.86
CA ALA A 32 -18.26 8.98 -16.77
C ALA A 32 -16.92 9.18 -16.04
N LYS A 33 -16.79 8.71 -14.79
CA LYS A 33 -15.66 8.99 -13.89
C LYS A 33 -15.32 10.49 -13.87
N ALA A 34 -16.35 11.33 -13.85
CA ALA A 34 -16.24 12.78 -13.95
C ALA A 34 -16.82 13.44 -12.70
N GLU A 35 -16.37 14.67 -12.44
CA GLU A 35 -16.88 15.53 -11.38
C GLU A 35 -17.07 16.96 -11.87
N LEU A 36 -17.96 17.69 -11.19
CA LEU A 36 -18.22 19.08 -11.51
C LEU A 36 -17.15 19.96 -10.87
N ASP A 37 -16.26 20.52 -11.68
CA ASP A 37 -15.20 21.42 -11.21
C ASP A 37 -15.77 22.80 -10.86
N GLU A 38 -16.60 23.34 -11.76
CA GLU A 38 -17.26 24.63 -11.57
C GLU A 38 -18.65 24.66 -12.22
N LYS A 39 -19.62 25.20 -11.49
CA LYS A 39 -20.98 25.46 -12.01
C LYS A 39 -20.95 26.61 -13.02
N PRO A 40 -21.85 26.62 -14.01
CA PRO A 40 -21.97 27.75 -14.91
C PRO A 40 -22.34 29.02 -14.14
N ASN A 41 -21.70 30.14 -14.50
CA ASN A 41 -22.06 31.44 -13.97
C ASN A 41 -23.41 31.88 -14.56
N MET A 42 -24.41 32.03 -13.70
CA MET A 42 -25.77 32.37 -14.12
C MET A 42 -25.94 33.84 -14.54
N GLU A 43 -24.93 34.69 -14.31
CA GLU A 43 -24.90 36.07 -14.80
C GLU A 43 -24.57 36.15 -16.30
N ASP A 44 -23.91 35.12 -16.85
CA ASP A 44 -23.57 35.04 -18.27
C ASP A 44 -24.81 34.72 -19.12
N LYS A 45 -24.79 35.17 -20.38
CA LYS A 45 -25.85 34.82 -21.34
C LYS A 45 -25.86 33.30 -21.56
N GLU A 46 -27.04 32.71 -21.71
CA GLU A 46 -27.18 31.25 -21.87
C GLU A 46 -26.35 30.67 -23.02
N ASP A 47 -26.19 31.41 -24.11
CA ASP A 47 -25.35 30.99 -25.25
C ASP A 47 -23.85 31.01 -24.95
N ASP A 48 -23.42 31.75 -23.92
CA ASP A 48 -22.02 31.92 -23.50
C ASP A 48 -21.69 31.15 -22.21
N ARG A 49 -22.69 30.56 -21.52
CA ARG A 49 -22.48 29.81 -20.27
C ARG A 49 -21.68 28.54 -20.50
N VAL A 50 -20.77 28.26 -19.57
CA VAL A 50 -19.84 27.12 -19.61
C VAL A 50 -19.99 26.27 -18.35
N ILE A 51 -20.01 24.95 -18.52
CA ILE A 51 -19.89 23.99 -17.42
C ILE A 51 -18.44 23.49 -17.42
N LYS A 52 -17.77 23.51 -16.27
CA LYS A 52 -16.41 22.95 -16.14
C LYS A 52 -16.48 21.57 -15.50
N ILE A 53 -15.95 20.57 -16.22
CA ILE A 53 -15.97 19.17 -15.81
C ILE A 53 -14.53 18.68 -15.70
N GLU A 54 -14.19 18.10 -14.55
CA GLU A 54 -12.93 17.42 -14.32
C GLU A 54 -13.12 15.91 -14.49
N LEU A 55 -12.19 15.29 -15.22
CA LEU A 55 -12.24 13.86 -15.52
C LEU A 55 -11.23 13.13 -14.66
N ASN A 56 -11.73 12.24 -13.81
CA ASN A 56 -10.94 11.47 -12.84
C ASN A 56 -10.18 10.30 -13.48
N ASP A 57 -10.24 10.16 -14.80
CA ASP A 57 -9.51 9.13 -15.55
C ASP A 57 -8.79 9.69 -16.77
N THR A 58 -7.68 9.04 -17.12
CA THR A 58 -6.84 9.38 -18.28
C THR A 58 -6.81 8.29 -19.35
N ASN A 59 -7.41 7.12 -19.10
CA ASN A 59 -7.48 6.00 -20.07
C ASN A 59 -8.64 6.13 -21.09
N ARG A 60 -9.60 7.03 -20.85
CA ARG A 60 -10.80 7.26 -21.67
C ARG A 60 -10.76 8.61 -22.40
N PRO A 61 -9.91 8.77 -23.44
CA PRO A 61 -9.83 10.01 -24.21
C PRO A 61 -11.13 10.35 -24.94
N ASP A 62 -12.02 9.36 -25.14
CA ASP A 62 -13.36 9.57 -25.69
C ASP A 62 -14.26 10.43 -24.81
N LEU A 63 -13.95 10.58 -23.52
CA LEU A 63 -14.71 11.43 -22.60
C LEU A 63 -14.20 12.88 -22.57
N TRP A 64 -13.13 13.21 -23.31
CA TRP A 64 -12.48 14.53 -23.25
C TRP A 64 -13.13 15.56 -24.20
N SER A 65 -14.38 15.34 -24.56
CA SER A 65 -15.21 16.18 -25.44
C SER A 65 -16.64 16.27 -24.92
N THR A 66 -17.38 17.30 -25.36
CA THR A 66 -18.81 17.42 -25.05
C THR A 66 -19.60 16.22 -25.58
N GLY A 67 -19.33 15.80 -26.82
CA GLY A 67 -19.98 14.65 -27.45
C GLY A 67 -19.75 13.35 -26.67
N GLY A 68 -18.53 13.13 -26.22
CA GLY A 68 -18.10 11.98 -25.43
C GLY A 68 -18.85 11.81 -24.12
N ILE A 69 -18.82 12.84 -23.27
CA ILE A 69 -19.50 12.80 -21.96
C ILE A 69 -21.00 12.64 -22.16
N THR A 70 -21.61 13.44 -23.03
CA THR A 70 -23.06 13.36 -23.24
C THR A 70 -23.48 11.99 -23.77
N ARG A 71 -22.71 11.38 -24.67
CA ARG A 71 -22.91 10.00 -25.12
C ARG A 71 -22.88 9.01 -23.96
N CYS A 72 -21.83 9.04 -23.15
CA CYS A 72 -21.68 8.14 -21.99
C CYS A 72 -22.87 8.26 -21.02
N LEU A 73 -23.28 9.50 -20.69
CA LEU A 73 -24.40 9.74 -19.78
C LEU A 73 -25.73 9.24 -20.35
N ARG A 74 -26.01 9.49 -21.64
CA ARG A 74 -27.23 9.00 -22.30
C ARG A 74 -27.29 7.48 -22.29
N GLU A 75 -26.20 6.82 -22.69
CA GLU A 75 -26.13 5.35 -22.75
C GLU A 75 -26.27 4.73 -21.36
N HIS A 76 -25.66 5.34 -20.33
CA HIS A 76 -25.80 4.88 -18.95
C HIS A 76 -27.25 4.94 -18.44
N GLU A 77 -28.01 5.96 -18.86
CA GLU A 77 -29.44 6.09 -18.59
C GLU A 77 -30.33 5.19 -19.47
N GLY A 78 -29.75 4.36 -20.34
CA GLY A 78 -30.46 3.39 -21.16
C GLY A 78 -30.88 3.91 -22.54
N ALA A 79 -30.28 5.00 -23.03
CA ALA A 79 -30.49 5.43 -24.41
C ALA A 79 -29.99 4.38 -25.41
N LYS A 80 -30.66 4.32 -26.57
CA LYS A 80 -30.24 3.44 -27.67
C LYS A 80 -28.88 3.91 -28.22
N HIS A 81 -27.98 2.95 -28.45
CA HIS A 81 -26.66 3.24 -29.01
C HIS A 81 -26.78 3.79 -30.43
N SER A 82 -25.92 4.76 -30.74
CA SER A 82 -25.76 5.30 -32.08
C SER A 82 -25.22 4.21 -33.02
N ASP A 83 -25.76 4.15 -34.23
CA ASP A 83 -25.29 3.22 -35.27
C ASP A 83 -24.24 3.91 -36.16
N TYR A 84 -22.97 3.60 -35.92
CA TYR A 84 -21.83 4.13 -36.69
C TYR A 84 -21.48 3.29 -37.93
N SER A 85 -22.20 2.20 -38.21
CA SER A 85 -21.88 1.27 -39.30
C SER A 85 -21.92 1.89 -40.71
N LYS A 86 -22.57 3.05 -40.86
CA LYS A 86 -22.67 3.77 -42.14
C LYS A 86 -21.35 4.34 -42.62
N PHE A 87 -20.49 4.79 -41.71
CA PHE A 87 -19.21 5.45 -42.04
C PHE A 87 -18.00 4.72 -41.47
N MET A 88 -18.19 3.83 -40.49
CA MET A 88 -17.10 3.09 -39.86
C MET A 88 -16.66 1.92 -40.74
N SER A 89 -15.47 2.02 -41.33
CA SER A 89 -14.85 0.92 -42.06
C SER A 89 -14.32 -0.16 -41.12
N LYS A 90 -14.16 -1.38 -41.61
CA LYS A 90 -13.51 -2.49 -40.88
C LYS A 90 -12.93 -3.50 -41.87
N ALA A 91 -12.18 -4.47 -41.35
CA ALA A 91 -11.65 -5.55 -42.16
C ALA A 91 -12.78 -6.26 -42.94
N GLY A 92 -12.67 -6.31 -44.27
CA GLY A 92 -13.66 -6.92 -45.17
C GLY A 92 -14.88 -6.06 -45.49
N ASP A 93 -15.01 -4.85 -44.93
CA ASP A 93 -16.12 -3.91 -45.16
C ASP A 93 -15.59 -2.46 -45.14
N LEU A 94 -15.02 -2.06 -46.28
CA LEU A 94 -14.52 -0.70 -46.51
C LEU A 94 -15.65 0.19 -47.02
N LYS A 95 -15.81 1.37 -46.43
CA LYS A 95 -16.88 2.31 -46.81
C LYS A 95 -16.49 3.13 -48.04
N ASP A 96 -17.51 3.65 -48.73
CA ASP A 96 -17.33 4.45 -49.93
C ASP A 96 -16.64 5.79 -49.62
N THR A 97 -15.58 6.08 -50.37
CA THR A 97 -14.76 7.28 -50.22
C THR A 97 -15.05 8.32 -51.30
N GLY A 98 -15.89 8.01 -52.30
CA GLY A 98 -16.07 8.86 -53.47
C GLY A 98 -14.72 9.18 -54.12
N SER A 99 -14.46 10.47 -54.38
CA SER A 99 -13.17 10.96 -54.91
C SER A 99 -12.24 11.54 -53.82
N ARG A 100 -12.39 11.12 -52.56
CA ARG A 100 -11.58 11.61 -51.44
C ARG A 100 -10.44 10.65 -51.15
N ASP A 101 -9.30 10.92 -51.77
CA ASP A 101 -8.06 10.17 -51.59
C ASP A 101 -6.95 11.09 -51.04
N ALA A 102 -6.15 10.56 -50.12
CA ALA A 102 -4.97 11.21 -49.55
C ALA A 102 -3.73 10.33 -49.78
N TYR A 103 -2.60 10.93 -50.12
CA TYR A 103 -1.34 10.22 -50.41
C TYR A 103 -0.24 10.63 -49.43
N VAL A 104 0.45 9.64 -48.85
CA VAL A 104 1.56 9.85 -47.91
C VAL A 104 2.89 9.51 -48.56
N ASP A 105 3.79 10.48 -48.57
CA ASP A 105 5.15 10.34 -49.11
C ASP A 105 5.94 9.26 -48.34
N PRO A 106 6.60 8.31 -49.05
CA PRO A 106 7.42 7.26 -48.45
C PRO A 106 8.49 7.76 -47.48
N GLU A 107 9.05 8.94 -47.71
CA GLU A 107 10.10 9.50 -46.86
C GLU A 107 9.60 9.86 -45.46
N LEU A 108 8.29 10.11 -45.31
CA LEU A 108 7.69 10.43 -44.01
C LEU A 108 7.69 9.25 -43.05
N ARG A 109 7.96 8.02 -43.52
CA ARG A 109 8.11 6.82 -42.68
C ARG A 109 9.08 7.03 -41.50
N TYR A 110 10.11 7.84 -41.70
CA TYR A 110 11.16 8.07 -40.70
C TYR A 110 11.02 9.42 -39.97
N ILE A 111 10.00 10.21 -40.30
CA ILE A 111 9.79 11.57 -39.76
C ILE A 111 8.46 11.62 -39.01
N ARG A 112 7.36 11.35 -39.70
CA ARG A 112 5.99 11.32 -39.17
C ARG A 112 5.16 10.33 -39.99
N PRO A 113 5.23 9.03 -39.66
CA PRO A 113 4.87 7.94 -40.57
C PRO A 113 3.39 7.81 -40.88
N TYR A 114 2.47 8.35 -40.09
CA TYR A 114 1.05 8.05 -40.29
C TYR A 114 0.21 9.31 -40.44
N MET A 115 -0.83 9.16 -41.26
CA MET A 115 -1.88 10.13 -41.52
C MET A 115 -3.18 9.37 -41.66
N VAL A 116 -4.24 9.89 -41.08
CA VAL A 116 -5.63 9.46 -41.25
C VAL A 116 -6.49 10.69 -41.49
N SER A 117 -7.62 10.55 -42.19
CA SER A 117 -8.50 11.69 -42.46
C SER A 117 -9.95 11.24 -42.65
N PHE A 118 -10.90 12.14 -42.42
CA PHE A 118 -12.29 12.00 -42.79
C PHE A 118 -12.90 13.39 -43.03
N VAL A 119 -14.11 13.44 -43.61
CA VAL A 119 -14.84 14.70 -43.80
C VAL A 119 -16.11 14.70 -42.95
N ILE A 120 -16.37 15.81 -42.28
CA ILE A 120 -17.63 16.10 -41.59
C ILE A 120 -18.48 16.93 -42.56
N SER A 121 -19.72 16.52 -42.81
CA SER A 121 -20.65 17.23 -43.71
C SER A 121 -22.04 17.38 -43.06
N GLY A 122 -22.83 18.35 -43.50
CA GLY A 122 -24.22 18.51 -43.11
C GLY A 122 -24.62 19.95 -42.77
N LYS A 123 -25.07 20.17 -41.53
CA LYS A 123 -25.51 21.49 -41.07
C LYS A 123 -24.33 22.45 -40.93
N ALA A 124 -24.61 23.75 -40.93
CA ALA A 124 -23.59 24.76 -40.73
C ALA A 124 -23.04 24.71 -39.30
N ILE A 125 -21.72 24.78 -39.15
CA ILE A 125 -21.02 24.83 -37.87
C ILE A 125 -21.32 26.16 -37.19
N ASP A 126 -21.85 26.11 -35.97
CA ASP A 126 -22.07 27.28 -35.13
C ASP A 126 -20.86 27.55 -34.22
N ASN A 127 -20.91 28.68 -33.50
CA ASN A 127 -19.83 29.09 -32.61
C ASN A 127 -19.54 28.06 -31.51
N ALA A 128 -20.58 27.46 -30.90
CA ALA A 128 -20.42 26.51 -29.81
C ALA A 128 -19.72 25.23 -30.28
N MET A 129 -20.11 24.70 -31.45
CA MET A 129 -19.47 23.52 -32.05
C MET A 129 -18.03 23.81 -32.50
N LEU A 130 -17.75 25.02 -33.00
CA LEU A 130 -16.39 25.41 -33.37
C LEU A 130 -15.46 25.47 -32.15
N ILE A 131 -15.93 26.03 -31.03
CA ILE A 131 -15.18 26.05 -29.77
C ILE A 131 -14.97 24.62 -29.24
N ASP A 132 -15.99 23.77 -29.31
CA ASP A 132 -15.91 22.38 -28.83
C ASP A 132 -14.90 21.53 -29.62
N ILE A 133 -14.85 21.64 -30.95
CA ILE A 133 -13.85 20.90 -31.75
C ILE A 133 -12.43 21.43 -31.50
N MET A 134 -12.25 22.74 -31.30
CA MET A 134 -10.95 23.32 -30.94
C MET A 134 -10.47 22.82 -29.58
N GLN A 135 -11.37 22.74 -28.59
CA GLN A 135 -11.04 22.14 -27.30
C GLN A 135 -10.69 20.66 -27.45
N THR A 136 -11.51 19.89 -28.17
CA THR A 136 -11.27 18.45 -28.39
C THR A 136 -9.92 18.23 -29.08
N GLN A 137 -9.59 19.05 -30.07
CA GLN A 137 -8.27 19.10 -30.70
C GLN A 137 -7.17 19.28 -29.66
N GLU A 138 -7.29 20.31 -28.81
CA GLU A 138 -6.30 20.61 -27.79
C GLU A 138 -6.14 19.46 -26.79
N LYS A 139 -7.24 18.90 -26.26
CA LYS A 139 -7.18 17.82 -25.27
C LYS A 139 -6.58 16.54 -25.86
N LEU A 140 -7.03 16.12 -27.05
CA LEU A 140 -6.49 14.94 -27.72
C LEU A 140 -5.03 15.13 -28.10
N CYS A 141 -4.65 16.27 -28.65
CA CYS A 141 -3.27 16.52 -29.10
C CYS A 141 -2.29 16.74 -27.94
N TRP A 142 -2.71 17.46 -26.89
CA TRP A 142 -1.84 17.82 -25.77
C TRP A 142 -1.69 16.67 -24.77
N ASN A 143 -2.79 16.05 -24.35
CA ASN A 143 -2.77 14.99 -23.34
C ASN A 143 -2.47 13.63 -23.98
N PHE A 144 -3.39 13.12 -24.83
CA PHE A 144 -3.28 11.78 -25.43
C PHE A 144 -2.10 11.72 -26.42
N GLY A 145 -2.00 12.76 -27.25
CA GLY A 145 -0.95 12.98 -28.24
C GLY A 145 0.42 13.36 -27.68
N ARG A 146 0.57 13.46 -26.34
CA ARG A 146 1.80 13.84 -25.62
C ARG A 146 2.44 15.11 -26.19
N LYS A 147 1.70 16.22 -26.16
CA LYS A 147 2.08 17.51 -26.75
C LYS A 147 2.38 17.39 -28.25
N ARG A 148 1.47 16.77 -28.99
CA ARG A 148 1.49 16.53 -30.44
C ARG A 148 2.52 15.54 -30.98
N LYS A 149 3.33 14.95 -30.08
CA LYS A 149 4.36 13.99 -30.45
C LYS A 149 3.77 12.77 -31.17
N THR A 150 2.72 12.16 -30.61
CA THR A 150 2.09 10.95 -31.17
C THR A 150 0.87 11.25 -32.03
N VAL A 151 0.06 12.26 -31.68
CA VAL A 151 -1.15 12.67 -32.42
C VAL A 151 -1.19 14.18 -32.59
N SER A 152 -1.36 14.67 -33.81
CA SER A 152 -1.69 16.05 -34.13
C SER A 152 -2.91 16.04 -35.04
N MET A 153 -3.90 16.87 -34.73
CA MET A 153 -5.12 16.99 -35.51
C MET A 153 -5.18 18.37 -36.17
N GLY A 154 -5.60 18.42 -37.43
CA GLY A 154 -5.93 19.63 -38.16
C GLY A 154 -7.36 19.58 -38.70
N VAL A 155 -7.99 20.75 -38.81
CA VAL A 155 -9.35 20.92 -39.30
C VAL A 155 -9.33 22.01 -40.37
N TYR A 156 -9.92 21.72 -41.54
CA TYR A 156 -9.84 22.56 -42.73
C TYR A 156 -11.22 22.71 -43.37
N ARG A 157 -11.41 23.79 -44.13
CA ARG A 157 -12.66 24.04 -44.87
C ARG A 157 -12.64 23.24 -46.17
N GLN A 158 -13.52 22.25 -46.30
CA GLN A 158 -13.58 21.40 -47.50
C GLN A 158 -13.79 22.19 -48.79
N ALA A 159 -14.56 23.29 -48.76
CA ALA A 159 -14.80 24.15 -49.92
C ALA A 159 -13.50 24.69 -50.57
N ASN A 160 -12.45 24.87 -49.75
CA ASN A 160 -11.17 25.42 -50.18
C ASN A 160 -10.16 24.33 -50.58
N VAL A 161 -10.42 23.07 -50.25
CA VAL A 161 -9.50 21.95 -50.51
C VAL A 161 -9.80 21.29 -51.85
N LYS A 162 -8.77 21.00 -52.64
CA LYS A 162 -8.87 20.17 -53.86
C LYS A 162 -8.29 18.79 -53.61
N TRP A 163 -9.08 17.77 -53.96
CA TRP A 163 -8.70 16.37 -53.85
C TRP A 163 -7.99 15.89 -55.12
N PRO A 164 -7.02 14.95 -55.02
CA PRO A 164 -6.52 14.36 -53.78
C PRO A 164 -5.64 15.30 -52.94
N ILE A 165 -5.47 14.99 -51.66
CA ILE A 165 -4.54 15.72 -50.78
C ILE A 165 -3.24 14.94 -50.61
N HIS A 166 -2.13 15.64 -50.39
CA HIS A 166 -0.78 15.07 -50.36
C HIS A 166 -0.06 15.44 -49.07
N PHE A 167 0.40 14.44 -48.32
CA PHE A 167 1.24 14.60 -47.14
C PHE A 167 2.69 14.29 -47.51
N ASN A 168 3.47 15.35 -47.74
CA ASN A 168 4.78 15.30 -48.38
C ASN A 168 5.92 15.62 -47.42
N ALA A 169 7.10 15.04 -47.70
CA ALA A 169 8.35 15.42 -47.04
C ALA A 169 9.02 16.58 -47.81
N CYS A 170 8.88 17.80 -47.31
CA CYS A 170 9.34 19.01 -47.99
C CYS A 170 10.68 19.53 -47.44
N ASP A 171 11.48 20.14 -48.32
CA ASP A 171 12.70 20.85 -47.91
C ASP A 171 12.34 22.11 -47.10
N PRO A 172 12.83 22.23 -45.85
CA PRO A 172 12.44 23.30 -44.94
C PRO A 172 12.97 24.68 -45.32
N ASP A 173 13.96 24.76 -46.19
CA ASP A 173 14.61 26.01 -46.61
C ASP A 173 14.00 26.55 -47.92
N THR A 174 13.38 25.70 -48.74
CA THR A 174 12.76 26.10 -50.01
C THR A 174 11.24 26.24 -49.94
N MET A 175 10.57 25.38 -49.18
CA MET A 175 9.10 25.38 -49.08
C MET A 175 8.63 26.55 -48.21
N LYS A 176 7.61 27.28 -48.68
CA LYS A 176 7.10 28.47 -47.99
C LYS A 176 5.58 28.51 -47.98
N PHE A 177 5.02 29.03 -46.89
CA PHE A 177 3.60 29.37 -46.81
C PHE A 177 3.37 30.45 -45.75
N GLN A 178 2.16 31.00 -45.69
CA GLN A 178 1.78 31.92 -44.63
C GLN A 178 1.16 31.12 -43.46
N PRO A 179 1.81 31.04 -42.29
CA PRO A 179 1.24 30.36 -41.14
C PRO A 179 0.05 31.12 -40.55
N LEU A 180 -0.90 30.38 -39.98
CA LEU A 180 -2.04 30.96 -39.27
C LEU A 180 -1.54 31.84 -38.11
N GLN A 181 -2.08 33.07 -38.02
CA GLN A 181 -1.64 34.10 -37.06
C GLN A 181 -0.18 34.56 -37.20
N GLY A 182 0.47 34.31 -38.34
CA GLY A 182 1.80 34.84 -38.65
C GLY A 182 1.82 35.96 -39.68
N GLU A 183 2.90 36.74 -39.67
CA GLU A 183 3.12 37.84 -40.61
C GLU A 183 3.82 37.35 -41.89
N GLY A 184 3.09 37.40 -43.01
CA GLY A 184 3.65 37.14 -44.33
C GLY A 184 4.00 35.67 -44.61
N VAL A 185 4.62 35.45 -45.77
CA VAL A 185 5.05 34.13 -46.22
C VAL A 185 6.44 33.82 -45.65
N GLN A 186 6.57 32.67 -44.98
CA GLN A 186 7.79 32.23 -44.31
C GLN A 186 8.20 30.82 -44.79
N THR A 187 9.49 30.52 -44.73
CA THR A 187 10.01 29.15 -44.89
C THR A 187 9.62 28.27 -43.70
N LEU A 188 9.62 26.95 -43.89
CA LEU A 188 9.31 26.02 -42.80
C LEU A 188 10.31 26.15 -41.64
N ARG A 189 11.59 26.39 -41.93
CA ARG A 189 12.62 26.63 -40.91
C ARG A 189 12.37 27.91 -40.12
N GLU A 190 12.07 29.02 -40.80
CA GLU A 190 11.74 30.29 -40.13
C GLU A 190 10.53 30.13 -39.22
N ILE A 191 9.52 29.37 -39.62
CA ILE A 191 8.34 29.09 -38.79
C ILE A 191 8.76 28.37 -37.51
N VAL A 192 9.58 27.31 -37.60
CA VAL A 192 10.06 26.56 -36.44
C VAL A 192 10.88 27.43 -35.48
N GLU A 193 11.68 28.37 -35.98
CA GLU A 193 12.56 29.20 -35.16
C GLU A 193 11.85 30.43 -34.55
N THR A 194 10.92 31.03 -35.30
CA THR A 194 10.38 32.36 -34.96
C THR A 194 8.95 32.32 -34.45
N HIS A 195 8.09 31.47 -35.03
CA HIS A 195 6.66 31.43 -34.70
C HIS A 195 6.43 30.85 -33.29
N PRO A 196 5.48 31.36 -32.49
CA PRO A 196 5.21 30.84 -31.14
C PRO A 196 4.97 29.34 -31.12
N LYS A 197 4.15 28.82 -32.06
CA LYS A 197 3.92 27.36 -32.21
C LYS A 197 5.14 26.60 -32.71
N GLY A 198 6.02 27.25 -33.48
CA GLY A 198 7.30 26.68 -33.88
C GLY A 198 8.24 26.49 -32.69
N LYS A 199 8.34 27.48 -31.80
CA LYS A 199 9.13 27.37 -30.56
C LYS A 199 8.57 26.30 -29.62
N GLU A 200 7.24 26.21 -29.54
CA GLU A 200 6.55 25.25 -28.67
C GLU A 200 6.72 23.80 -29.14
N TYR A 201 6.48 23.50 -30.42
CA TYR A 201 6.41 22.13 -30.94
C TYR A 201 7.53 21.76 -31.93
N GLY A 202 8.36 22.71 -32.35
CA GLY A 202 9.39 22.52 -33.37
C GLY A 202 10.40 21.45 -33.02
N HIS A 203 10.64 21.22 -31.73
CA HIS A 203 11.48 20.13 -31.22
C HIS A 203 11.06 18.73 -31.71
N ILE A 204 9.83 18.55 -32.20
CA ILE A 204 9.35 17.28 -32.75
C ILE A 204 9.97 16.99 -34.13
N ILE A 205 10.18 18.03 -34.96
CA ILE A 205 10.60 17.86 -36.36
C ILE A 205 11.94 18.53 -36.72
N LYS A 206 12.45 19.45 -35.88
CA LYS A 206 13.59 20.33 -36.20
C LYS A 206 14.90 19.60 -36.56
N ASP A 207 15.08 18.38 -36.05
CA ASP A 207 16.32 17.62 -36.22
C ASP A 207 16.30 16.75 -37.51
N PHE A 208 15.18 16.75 -38.24
CA PHE A 208 15.07 16.05 -39.53
C PHE A 208 15.47 16.93 -40.71
N LYS A 209 15.90 16.30 -41.81
CA LYS A 209 16.31 16.99 -43.05
C LYS A 209 15.14 17.59 -43.84
N LYS A 210 13.96 16.99 -43.72
CA LYS A 210 12.72 17.39 -44.40
C LYS A 210 11.60 17.46 -43.38
N TYR A 211 10.65 18.36 -43.62
CA TYR A 211 9.50 18.57 -42.72
C TYR A 211 8.19 18.10 -43.37
N PRO A 212 7.27 17.53 -42.58
CA PRO A 212 5.98 17.07 -43.08
C PRO A 212 5.05 18.25 -43.39
N VAL A 213 4.55 18.29 -44.62
CA VAL A 213 3.64 19.34 -45.10
C VAL A 213 2.43 18.69 -45.77
N LEU A 214 1.24 19.14 -45.41
CA LEU A 214 0.00 18.75 -46.06
C LEU A 214 -0.35 19.78 -47.15
N GLN A 215 -0.64 19.30 -48.35
CA GLN A 215 -0.97 20.11 -49.53
C GLN A 215 -2.23 19.57 -50.21
N ASP A 216 -2.95 20.43 -50.92
CA ASP A 216 -4.03 20.02 -51.83
C ASP A 216 -3.49 19.62 -53.22
N ASP A 217 -4.37 19.21 -54.14
CA ASP A 217 -4.00 18.81 -55.52
C ASP A 217 -3.37 19.96 -56.35
N LYS A 218 -3.54 21.22 -55.93
CA LYS A 218 -2.88 22.38 -56.56
C LYS A 218 -1.49 22.66 -55.99
N GLY A 219 -1.08 21.94 -54.95
CA GLY A 219 0.16 22.17 -54.22
C GLY A 219 0.08 23.32 -53.21
N GLU A 220 -1.12 23.85 -52.92
CA GLU A 220 -1.30 24.87 -51.89
C GLU A 220 -1.18 24.24 -50.50
N VAL A 221 -0.45 24.89 -49.59
CA VAL A 221 -0.21 24.35 -48.23
C VAL A 221 -1.45 24.48 -47.37
N MET A 222 -1.89 23.34 -46.84
CA MET A 222 -2.92 23.24 -45.81
C MET A 222 -2.31 23.40 -44.41
N SER A 223 -1.23 22.67 -44.10
CA SER A 223 -0.53 22.75 -42.81
C SER A 223 0.90 22.22 -42.87
N MET A 224 1.68 22.60 -41.86
CA MET A 224 2.95 21.95 -41.51
C MET A 224 2.74 21.19 -40.20
N ALA A 225 2.43 19.89 -40.30
CA ALA A 225 2.22 19.05 -39.14
C ALA A 225 3.53 18.86 -38.34
N PRO A 226 3.49 18.68 -37.01
CA PRO A 226 2.40 18.94 -36.08
C PRO A 226 2.33 20.41 -35.60
N ILE A 227 2.95 21.34 -36.33
CA ILE A 227 3.28 22.67 -35.84
C ILE A 227 2.11 23.65 -36.01
N ILE A 228 1.71 23.93 -37.24
CA ILE A 228 0.78 25.03 -37.54
C ILE A 228 0.04 24.83 -38.86
N ASN A 229 -1.19 25.33 -38.92
CA ASN A 229 -2.00 25.39 -40.13
C ASN A 229 -1.64 26.61 -40.99
N SER A 230 -2.00 26.57 -42.27
CA SER A 230 -1.91 27.73 -43.16
C SER A 230 -3.01 28.75 -42.88
N ALA A 231 -2.71 30.04 -43.05
CA ALA A 231 -3.71 31.11 -42.98
C ALA A 231 -4.72 31.09 -44.14
N THR A 232 -4.38 30.47 -45.27
CA THR A 232 -5.23 30.45 -46.47
C THR A 232 -6.27 29.32 -46.42
N LEU A 233 -5.81 28.07 -46.35
CA LEU A 233 -6.65 26.87 -46.38
C LEU A 233 -7.01 26.34 -44.98
N GLY A 234 -6.33 26.81 -43.93
CA GLY A 234 -6.34 26.20 -42.61
C GLY A 234 -7.15 26.91 -41.52
N GLN A 235 -7.91 27.96 -41.86
CA GLN A 235 -8.81 28.65 -40.94
C GLN A 235 -10.25 28.20 -41.18
N VAL A 236 -10.92 27.68 -40.14
CA VAL A 236 -12.35 27.31 -40.14
C VAL A 236 -13.19 28.49 -39.64
N GLU A 237 -14.38 28.69 -40.21
CA GLU A 237 -15.28 29.79 -39.87
C GLU A 237 -16.69 29.29 -39.51
N ILE A 238 -17.39 30.10 -38.71
CA ILE A 238 -18.81 29.88 -38.43
C ILE A 238 -19.59 29.94 -39.76
N GLY A 239 -20.47 28.98 -39.97
CA GLY A 239 -21.28 28.88 -41.19
C GLY A 239 -20.78 27.82 -42.18
N ASP A 240 -19.55 27.32 -42.02
CA ASP A 240 -19.03 26.23 -42.85
C ASP A 240 -19.87 24.96 -42.67
N LYS A 241 -20.13 24.25 -43.78
CA LYS A 241 -20.96 23.03 -43.78
C LYS A 241 -20.16 21.74 -43.92
N GLU A 242 -18.93 21.85 -44.39
CA GLU A 242 -18.07 20.71 -44.68
C GLU A 242 -16.65 20.98 -44.18
N LEU A 243 -16.15 20.09 -43.33
CA LEU A 243 -14.83 20.19 -42.73
C LEU A 243 -14.01 18.94 -43.06
N VAL A 244 -12.76 19.12 -43.48
CA VAL A 244 -11.77 18.04 -43.55
C VAL A 244 -11.08 17.96 -42.21
N VAL A 245 -11.06 16.78 -41.61
CA VAL A 245 -10.28 16.49 -40.40
C VAL A 245 -9.12 15.60 -40.82
N GLU A 246 -7.89 16.01 -40.49
CA GLU A 246 -6.69 15.20 -40.62
C GLU A 246 -6.11 14.94 -39.24
N LEU A 247 -5.57 13.74 -39.04
CA LEU A 247 -4.71 13.45 -37.92
C LEU A 247 -3.42 12.83 -38.43
N THR A 248 -2.29 13.35 -37.98
CA THR A 248 -0.94 12.85 -38.31
C THR A 248 -0.20 12.45 -37.06
N GLY A 249 0.72 11.49 -37.15
CA GLY A 249 1.30 10.89 -35.95
C GLY A 249 2.40 9.87 -36.16
N ALA A 250 2.90 9.38 -35.02
CA ALA A 250 3.89 8.31 -34.96
C ALA A 250 3.27 6.92 -34.72
N ASP A 251 2.03 6.86 -34.21
CA ASP A 251 1.33 5.62 -33.89
C ASP A 251 -0.03 5.57 -34.62
N MET A 252 -0.27 4.51 -35.40
CA MET A 252 -1.47 4.39 -36.22
C MET A 252 -2.73 4.11 -35.40
N LYS A 253 -2.63 3.34 -34.30
CA LYS A 253 -3.79 3.03 -33.45
C LYS A 253 -4.26 4.27 -32.69
N ASP A 254 -3.34 5.08 -32.19
CA ASP A 254 -3.66 6.36 -31.54
C ASP A 254 -4.39 7.31 -32.50
N LEU A 255 -3.96 7.34 -33.77
CA LEU A 255 -4.61 8.14 -34.82
C LEU A 255 -6.01 7.63 -35.16
N MET A 256 -6.16 6.32 -35.35
CA MET A 256 -7.47 5.71 -35.61
C MET A 256 -8.43 5.95 -34.46
N LEU A 257 -7.98 5.79 -33.21
CA LEU A 257 -8.81 6.06 -32.02
C LEU A 257 -9.26 7.52 -31.99
N SER A 258 -8.32 8.44 -32.15
CA SER A 258 -8.60 9.89 -32.12
C SER A 258 -9.54 10.29 -33.27
N ALA A 259 -9.37 9.71 -34.46
CA ALA A 259 -10.26 9.91 -35.60
C ALA A 259 -11.68 9.39 -35.30
N ASN A 260 -11.79 8.20 -34.72
CA ASN A 260 -13.06 7.59 -34.37
C ASN A 260 -13.81 8.39 -33.29
N ILE A 261 -13.10 8.90 -32.27
CA ILE A 261 -13.68 9.75 -31.23
C ILE A 261 -14.36 10.97 -31.88
N VAL A 262 -13.60 11.74 -32.67
CA VAL A 262 -14.12 12.96 -33.30
C VAL A 262 -15.23 12.64 -34.29
N ALA A 263 -15.10 11.59 -35.09
CA ALA A 263 -16.14 11.16 -36.03
C ALA A 263 -17.45 10.77 -35.32
N CYS A 264 -17.37 10.00 -34.23
CA CYS A 264 -18.54 9.60 -33.44
C CYS A 264 -19.19 10.79 -32.74
N ASP A 265 -18.42 11.73 -32.20
CA ASP A 265 -18.94 12.94 -31.55
C ASP A 265 -19.74 13.82 -32.53
N PHE A 266 -19.22 14.01 -33.74
CA PHE A 266 -19.93 14.74 -34.79
C PHE A 266 -21.14 13.98 -35.33
N ALA A 267 -21.06 12.66 -35.46
CA ALA A 267 -22.22 11.85 -35.85
C ALA A 267 -23.36 11.96 -34.82
N ASP A 268 -23.04 11.93 -33.51
CA ASP A 268 -24.01 12.11 -32.43
C ASP A 268 -24.63 13.53 -32.43
N ALA A 269 -23.86 14.54 -32.85
CA ALA A 269 -24.35 15.90 -33.04
C ALA A 269 -25.20 16.07 -34.32
N GLY A 270 -25.42 15.01 -35.09
CA GLY A 270 -26.28 14.98 -36.27
C GLY A 270 -25.59 15.39 -37.58
N TYR A 271 -24.26 15.33 -37.64
CA TYR A 271 -23.51 15.50 -38.88
C TYR A 271 -23.33 14.16 -39.60
N GLU A 272 -23.09 14.24 -40.91
CA GLU A 272 -22.70 13.10 -41.72
C GLU A 272 -21.18 12.98 -41.74
N ILE A 273 -20.67 11.75 -41.60
CA ILE A 273 -19.25 11.46 -41.69
C ILE A 273 -18.98 10.79 -43.03
N LEU A 274 -18.12 11.40 -43.82
CA LEU A 274 -17.74 10.95 -45.15
C LEU A 274 -16.33 10.36 -45.08
N PRO A 275 -16.17 9.05 -45.36
CA PRO A 275 -14.87 8.38 -45.30
C PRO A 275 -13.87 8.91 -46.33
N VAL A 276 -12.58 8.83 -45.99
CA VAL A 276 -11.44 9.16 -46.86
C VAL A 276 -10.50 7.96 -46.93
N LYS A 277 -9.96 7.68 -48.12
CA LYS A 277 -8.93 6.67 -48.31
C LYS A 277 -7.56 7.32 -48.18
N VAL A 278 -6.68 6.77 -47.36
CA VAL A 278 -5.30 7.23 -47.22
C VAL A 278 -4.35 6.15 -47.71
N HIS A 279 -3.47 6.53 -48.63
CA HIS A 279 -2.49 5.67 -49.27
C HIS A 279 -1.11 5.88 -48.65
N HIS A 280 -0.58 4.84 -48.02
CA HIS A 280 0.79 4.74 -47.53
C HIS A 280 1.57 3.76 -48.40
N GLU A 281 2.72 4.16 -48.94
CA GLU A 281 3.53 3.24 -49.76
C GLU A 281 4.20 2.11 -48.94
N TYR A 282 4.09 2.16 -47.61
CA TYR A 282 4.57 1.18 -46.65
C TYR A 282 3.44 0.62 -45.79
N ASP A 283 3.69 -0.55 -45.19
CA ASP A 283 2.75 -1.20 -44.30
C ASP A 283 2.55 -0.39 -43.01
N THR A 284 1.28 -0.15 -42.67
CA THR A 284 0.84 0.56 -41.46
C THR A 284 0.44 -0.38 -40.32
N GLY A 285 0.47 -1.70 -40.55
CA GLY A 285 -0.13 -2.71 -39.70
C GLY A 285 -1.61 -2.97 -40.02
N PHE A 286 -2.24 -2.10 -40.81
CA PHE A 286 -3.62 -2.23 -41.30
C PHE A 286 -3.69 -2.31 -42.83
N GLY A 287 -2.54 -2.54 -43.48
CA GLY A 287 -2.39 -2.48 -44.93
C GLY A 287 -1.75 -1.17 -45.40
N LYS A 288 -1.56 -1.06 -46.71
CA LYS A 288 -1.03 0.14 -47.37
C LYS A 288 -2.10 1.21 -47.61
N ASP A 289 -3.33 0.78 -47.80
CA ASP A 289 -4.48 1.67 -47.98
C ASP A 289 -5.38 1.52 -46.76
N VAL A 290 -5.72 2.64 -46.12
CA VAL A 290 -6.64 2.66 -44.97
C VAL A 290 -7.81 3.58 -45.26
N THR A 291 -9.03 3.08 -45.10
CA THR A 291 -10.25 3.90 -45.18
C THR A 291 -10.67 4.30 -43.79
N ILE A 292 -10.75 5.60 -43.52
CA ILE A 292 -10.98 6.17 -42.18
C ILE A 292 -12.32 6.91 -42.19
N PRO A 293 -13.15 6.83 -41.13
CA PRO A 293 -12.93 6.13 -39.84
C PRO A 293 -12.87 4.59 -39.95
N TYR A 294 -12.17 3.94 -39.01
CA TYR A 294 -11.89 2.51 -39.06
C TYR A 294 -12.00 1.84 -37.69
N TYR A 295 -12.76 0.74 -37.59
CA TYR A 295 -12.89 -0.08 -36.39
C TYR A 295 -11.76 -1.11 -36.31
N PHE A 296 -10.92 -1.00 -35.28
CA PHE A 296 -9.74 -1.85 -35.08
C PHE A 296 -9.68 -2.54 -33.71
N GLN A 297 -10.77 -2.48 -32.95
CA GLN A 297 -10.80 -3.00 -31.58
C GLN A 297 -10.91 -4.52 -31.56
N ASP A 298 -10.14 -5.15 -30.66
CA ASP A 298 -10.23 -6.58 -30.39
C ASP A 298 -11.32 -6.85 -29.34
N THR A 299 -11.95 -8.02 -29.41
CA THR A 299 -12.94 -8.42 -28.42
C THR A 299 -12.26 -8.93 -27.15
N THR A 300 -12.84 -8.63 -25.99
CA THR A 300 -12.37 -9.12 -24.68
C THR A 300 -13.44 -9.98 -24.02
N ASP A 301 -13.04 -11.13 -23.49
CA ASP A 301 -13.95 -12.05 -22.80
C ASP A 301 -13.89 -11.87 -21.27
N ALA A 302 -15.03 -12.00 -20.60
CA ALA A 302 -15.11 -12.11 -19.15
C ALA A 302 -16.11 -13.20 -18.73
N LYS A 303 -15.80 -13.92 -17.66
CA LYS A 303 -16.66 -14.98 -17.11
C LYS A 303 -17.56 -14.43 -16.00
N LEU A 304 -18.80 -14.90 -15.92
CA LEU A 304 -19.73 -14.49 -14.86
C LEU A 304 -19.16 -14.79 -13.47
N SER A 305 -18.53 -15.96 -13.30
CA SER A 305 -17.88 -16.32 -12.03
C SER A 305 -16.74 -15.37 -11.64
N ALA A 306 -15.94 -14.91 -12.61
CA ALA A 306 -14.85 -13.96 -12.38
C ALA A 306 -15.39 -12.58 -12.01
N ILE A 307 -16.42 -12.10 -12.72
CA ILE A 307 -17.13 -10.86 -12.42
C ILE A 307 -17.67 -10.89 -10.99
N ASN A 308 -18.46 -11.91 -10.65
CA ASN A 308 -19.06 -12.05 -9.32
C ASN A 308 -18.01 -12.15 -8.22
N LYS A 309 -16.94 -12.93 -8.44
CA LYS A 309 -15.83 -13.05 -7.49
C LYS A 309 -15.11 -11.72 -7.25
N LYS A 310 -14.85 -10.95 -8.31
CA LYS A 310 -14.08 -9.71 -8.23
C LYS A 310 -14.89 -8.57 -7.63
N LEU A 311 -16.18 -8.48 -7.97
CA LEU A 311 -17.10 -7.47 -7.46
C LEU A 311 -17.69 -7.84 -6.08
N GLY A 312 -17.66 -9.12 -5.71
CA GLY A 312 -18.19 -9.60 -4.44
C GLY A 312 -19.72 -9.69 -4.39
N GLU A 313 -20.37 -9.84 -5.55
CA GLU A 313 -21.83 -9.86 -5.71
C GLU A 313 -22.29 -11.09 -6.51
N GLU A 314 -23.57 -11.47 -6.37
CA GLU A 314 -24.19 -12.55 -7.15
C GLU A 314 -25.02 -11.98 -8.32
N LEU A 315 -24.35 -11.45 -9.34
CA LEU A 315 -25.01 -10.86 -10.50
C LEU A 315 -25.54 -11.93 -11.46
N THR A 316 -26.67 -11.62 -12.09
CA THR A 316 -27.27 -12.44 -13.15
C THR A 316 -26.74 -12.06 -14.54
N GLU A 317 -26.88 -12.97 -15.51
CA GLU A 317 -26.52 -12.72 -16.92
C GLU A 317 -27.18 -11.46 -17.49
N ALA A 318 -28.46 -11.24 -17.16
CA ALA A 318 -29.22 -10.08 -17.63
C ALA A 318 -28.66 -8.76 -17.04
N GLN A 319 -28.33 -8.74 -15.75
CA GLN A 319 -27.75 -7.56 -15.09
C GLN A 319 -26.38 -7.20 -15.67
N VAL A 320 -25.51 -8.20 -15.86
CA VAL A 320 -24.18 -7.97 -16.45
C VAL A 320 -24.30 -7.47 -17.89
N THR A 321 -25.20 -8.05 -18.68
CA THR A 321 -25.42 -7.62 -20.07
C THR A 321 -25.95 -6.18 -20.13
N ASP A 322 -26.94 -5.83 -19.30
CA ASP A 322 -27.48 -4.47 -19.21
C ASP A 322 -26.41 -3.47 -18.78
N ALA A 323 -25.60 -3.79 -17.76
CA ALA A 323 -24.53 -2.93 -17.28
C ALA A 323 -23.46 -2.67 -18.36
N LEU A 324 -23.02 -3.71 -19.08
CA LEU A 324 -22.04 -3.57 -20.15
C LEU A 324 -22.59 -2.75 -21.32
N GLN A 325 -23.87 -2.94 -21.68
CA GLN A 325 -24.54 -2.13 -22.71
C GLN A 325 -24.67 -0.68 -22.28
N ARG A 326 -25.00 -0.39 -21.01
CA ARG A 326 -25.01 0.98 -20.47
C ARG A 326 -23.67 1.72 -20.60
N MET A 327 -22.56 0.99 -20.74
CA MET A 327 -21.22 1.54 -20.98
C MET A 327 -20.84 1.62 -22.47
N GLY A 328 -21.81 1.45 -23.37
CA GLY A 328 -21.65 1.57 -24.82
C GLY A 328 -21.14 0.32 -25.53
N ASN A 329 -21.02 -0.81 -24.82
CA ASN A 329 -20.43 -2.01 -25.39
C ASN A 329 -21.43 -2.89 -26.14
N THR A 330 -20.94 -3.53 -27.21
CA THR A 330 -21.67 -4.63 -27.85
C THR A 330 -21.28 -5.95 -27.20
N VAL A 331 -22.26 -6.68 -26.65
CA VAL A 331 -22.01 -7.91 -25.88
C VAL A 331 -22.62 -9.11 -26.59
N THR A 332 -21.83 -10.16 -26.77
CA THR A 332 -22.31 -11.49 -27.17
C THR A 332 -22.13 -12.46 -26.00
N VAL A 333 -23.22 -13.10 -25.58
CA VAL A 333 -23.18 -14.08 -24.49
C VAL A 333 -23.09 -15.49 -25.04
N LYS A 334 -22.18 -16.29 -24.48
CA LYS A 334 -22.00 -17.71 -24.82
C LYS A 334 -22.02 -18.56 -23.55
N LYS A 335 -22.45 -19.82 -23.70
CA LYS A 335 -22.36 -20.84 -22.65
C LYS A 335 -21.21 -21.77 -22.96
N GLU A 336 -20.25 -21.87 -22.05
CA GLU A 336 -19.12 -22.80 -22.12
C GLU A 336 -19.23 -23.79 -20.96
N GLY A 337 -19.87 -24.94 -21.24
CA GLY A 337 -20.25 -25.90 -20.20
C GLY A 337 -21.27 -25.27 -19.23
N ASN A 338 -20.90 -25.17 -17.95
CA ASN A 338 -21.73 -24.54 -16.91
C ASN A 338 -21.40 -23.04 -16.71
N GLU A 339 -20.45 -22.49 -17.46
CA GLU A 339 -20.02 -21.10 -17.32
C GLU A 339 -20.70 -20.18 -18.34
N THR A 340 -20.95 -18.94 -17.94
CA THR A 340 -21.44 -17.89 -18.85
C THR A 340 -20.30 -16.94 -19.19
N VAL A 341 -20.01 -16.80 -20.48
CA VAL A 341 -18.93 -15.96 -20.99
C VAL A 341 -19.52 -14.79 -21.78
N PHE A 342 -19.11 -13.58 -21.41
CA PHE A 342 -19.44 -12.34 -22.10
C PHE A 342 -18.28 -11.97 -23.02
N THR A 343 -18.49 -12.08 -24.34
CA THR A 343 -17.57 -11.53 -25.34
C THR A 343 -17.97 -10.09 -25.61
N VAL A 344 -17.11 -9.16 -25.20
CA VAL A 344 -17.34 -7.72 -25.30
C VAL A 344 -16.57 -7.17 -26.49
N ALA A 345 -17.29 -6.56 -27.42
CA ALA A 345 -16.74 -5.74 -28.49
C ALA A 345 -16.84 -4.26 -28.05
N PRO A 346 -15.70 -3.60 -27.77
CA PRO A 346 -15.68 -2.20 -27.38
C PRO A 346 -16.30 -1.30 -28.45
N ALA A 347 -16.85 -0.16 -28.03
CA ALA A 347 -17.29 0.88 -28.96
C ALA A 347 -16.11 1.41 -29.79
N PRO A 348 -16.33 1.90 -31.04
CA PRO A 348 -15.24 2.32 -31.93
C PRO A 348 -14.35 3.45 -31.41
N TYR A 349 -14.84 4.23 -30.45
CA TYR A 349 -14.15 5.34 -29.80
C TYR A 349 -13.40 4.92 -28.52
N ARG A 350 -13.44 3.63 -28.13
CA ARG A 350 -12.73 3.09 -26.96
C ARG A 350 -11.60 2.17 -27.38
N ASN A 351 -10.53 2.11 -26.59
CA ASN A 351 -9.36 1.23 -26.79
C ASN A 351 -8.69 0.85 -25.46
N ASP A 352 -9.46 0.83 -24.38
CA ASP A 352 -9.00 0.63 -23.01
C ASP A 352 -9.21 -0.81 -22.49
N PHE A 353 -9.67 -1.73 -23.35
CA PHE A 353 -9.89 -3.14 -23.01
C PHE A 353 -8.63 -3.97 -23.31
N LEU A 354 -7.82 -4.20 -22.29
CA LEU A 354 -6.58 -4.99 -22.38
C LEU A 354 -6.68 -6.32 -21.61
N HIS A 355 -7.63 -6.42 -20.68
CA HIS A 355 -7.79 -7.55 -19.78
C HIS A 355 -9.26 -7.76 -19.38
N GLU A 356 -9.61 -8.96 -18.89
CA GLU A 356 -10.97 -9.25 -18.37
C GLU A 356 -11.40 -8.29 -17.25
N VAL A 357 -10.45 -7.61 -16.58
CA VAL A 357 -10.72 -6.68 -15.48
C VAL A 357 -11.31 -5.38 -16.00
N ASP A 358 -11.01 -4.96 -17.23
CA ASP A 358 -11.59 -3.77 -17.83
C ASP A 358 -13.09 -3.99 -18.13
N VAL A 359 -13.46 -5.22 -18.52
CA VAL A 359 -14.86 -5.64 -18.62
C VAL A 359 -15.54 -5.64 -17.25
N ILE A 360 -14.87 -6.14 -16.21
CA ILE A 360 -15.40 -6.13 -14.83
C ILE A 360 -15.59 -4.70 -14.31
N GLU A 361 -14.67 -3.78 -14.62
CA GLU A 361 -14.81 -2.36 -14.30
C GLU A 361 -16.04 -1.76 -14.98
N ASP A 362 -16.24 -2.03 -16.27
CA ASP A 362 -17.42 -1.56 -17.00
C ASP A 362 -18.72 -2.12 -16.41
N VAL A 363 -18.75 -3.38 -15.94
CA VAL A 363 -19.90 -3.91 -15.19
C VAL A 363 -20.13 -3.09 -13.92
N MET A 364 -19.08 -2.79 -13.15
CA MET A 364 -19.18 -2.00 -11.92
C MET A 364 -19.76 -0.61 -12.18
N ILE A 365 -19.25 0.10 -13.19
CA ILE A 365 -19.72 1.45 -13.53
C ILE A 365 -21.12 1.41 -14.14
N GLY A 366 -21.42 0.44 -15.00
CA GLY A 366 -22.74 0.25 -15.60
C GLY A 366 -23.83 -0.05 -14.58
N MET A 367 -23.52 -0.80 -13.51
CA MET A 367 -24.40 -1.00 -12.36
C MET A 367 -24.52 0.24 -11.47
N GLY A 368 -23.49 1.09 -11.47
CA GLY A 368 -23.35 2.25 -10.59
C GLY A 368 -22.71 1.88 -9.25
N LEU A 369 -21.81 2.73 -8.76
CA LEU A 369 -21.06 2.46 -7.52
C LEU A 369 -21.96 2.29 -6.29
N ASP A 370 -23.08 3.01 -6.23
CA ASP A 370 -24.06 2.93 -5.13
C ASP A 370 -24.75 1.56 -5.01
N TYR A 371 -24.68 0.72 -6.05
CA TYR A 371 -25.20 -0.64 -6.01
C TYR A 371 -24.42 -1.51 -5.00
N PHE A 372 -23.11 -1.31 -4.93
CA PHE A 372 -22.20 -2.14 -4.13
C PHE A 372 -22.15 -1.65 -2.69
N LYS A 373 -22.54 -2.52 -1.75
CA LYS A 373 -22.52 -2.17 -0.33
C LYS A 373 -21.13 -2.46 0.25
N PRO A 374 -20.55 -1.54 1.06
CA PRO A 374 -19.27 -1.80 1.70
C PRO A 374 -19.29 -3.08 2.55
N ALA A 375 -18.36 -3.99 2.28
CA ALA A 375 -18.14 -5.20 3.05
C ALA A 375 -16.84 -5.10 3.87
N LYS A 376 -16.84 -5.65 5.09
CA LYS A 376 -15.60 -5.75 5.89
C LYS A 376 -14.82 -6.99 5.49
N PRO A 377 -13.48 -6.90 5.31
CA PRO A 377 -12.64 -8.08 5.17
C PRO A 377 -12.77 -8.99 6.40
N ASN A 378 -12.83 -10.30 6.18
CA ASN A 378 -12.97 -11.30 7.26
C ASN A 378 -11.61 -11.89 7.70
N ASP A 379 -10.51 -11.52 7.02
CA ASP A 379 -9.18 -12.04 7.32
C ASP A 379 -8.56 -11.29 8.51
N PHE A 380 -8.30 -12.03 9.60
CA PHE A 380 -7.60 -11.49 10.77
C PHE A 380 -6.09 -11.44 10.52
N THR A 381 -5.51 -10.26 10.69
CA THR A 381 -4.05 -10.06 10.66
C THR A 381 -3.59 -9.28 11.88
N ILE A 382 -2.43 -9.63 12.44
CA ILE A 382 -1.82 -8.89 13.54
C ILE A 382 -0.87 -7.86 12.95
N GLY A 383 -1.28 -6.60 12.96
CA GLY A 383 -0.41 -5.47 12.63
C GLY A 383 0.62 -5.21 13.72
N ARG A 384 1.87 -4.91 13.33
CA ARG A 384 2.93 -4.46 14.24
C ARG A 384 3.67 -3.27 13.65
N LEU A 385 4.14 -2.38 14.51
CA LEU A 385 5.05 -1.30 14.11
C LEU A 385 6.44 -1.88 13.83
N LEU A 386 7.18 -1.23 12.93
CA LEU A 386 8.58 -1.56 12.70
C LEU A 386 9.37 -1.31 14.01
N PRO A 387 10.36 -2.16 14.34
CA PRO A 387 11.19 -1.99 15.53
C PRO A 387 11.80 -0.59 15.65
N VAL A 388 12.29 -0.04 14.53
CA VAL A 388 12.89 1.31 14.49
C VAL A 388 11.88 2.40 14.85
N THR A 389 10.60 2.23 14.52
CA THR A 389 9.54 3.18 14.89
C THR A 389 9.30 3.18 16.40
N LEU A 390 9.27 1.99 17.02
CA LEU A 390 9.13 1.87 18.47
C LEU A 390 10.35 2.43 19.20
N TYR A 391 11.54 2.12 18.69
CA TYR A 391 12.80 2.60 19.24
C TYR A 391 12.92 4.12 19.12
N SER A 392 12.57 4.69 17.97
CA SER A 392 12.52 6.15 17.75
C SER A 392 11.57 6.85 18.73
N ARG A 393 10.41 6.26 19.05
CA ARG A 393 9.51 6.81 20.08
C ARG A 393 10.14 6.81 21.46
N LYS A 394 10.90 5.77 21.80
CA LYS A 394 11.67 5.72 23.06
C LYS A 394 12.69 6.85 23.11
N VAL A 395 13.44 7.07 22.03
CA VAL A 395 14.40 8.18 21.89
C VAL A 395 13.70 9.53 22.07
N LYS A 396 12.58 9.77 21.37
CA LYS A 396 11.80 11.01 21.48
C LYS A 396 11.35 11.29 22.91
N ASN A 397 10.84 10.27 23.61
CA ASN A 397 10.39 10.42 25.01
C ASN A 397 11.55 10.77 25.96
N ILE A 398 12.75 10.23 25.72
CA ILE A 398 13.94 10.56 26.52
C ILE A 398 14.31 12.02 26.33
N LEU A 399 14.39 12.50 25.09
CA LEU A 399 14.73 13.90 24.78
C LEU A 399 13.69 14.87 25.34
N ALA A 400 12.40 14.57 25.16
CA ALA A 400 11.33 15.35 25.77
C ALA A 400 11.46 15.42 27.31
N GLY A 401 11.83 14.30 27.95
CA GLY A 401 12.10 14.25 29.40
C GLY A 401 13.34 15.05 29.82
N LEU A 402 14.31 15.24 28.92
CA LEU A 402 15.48 16.11 29.11
C LEU A 402 15.17 17.60 28.87
N GLY A 403 13.92 17.95 28.56
CA GLY A 403 13.49 19.32 28.31
C GLY A 403 13.71 19.80 26.88
N TYR A 404 13.99 18.88 25.95
CA TYR A 404 14.10 19.20 24.54
C TYR A 404 12.73 19.30 23.86
N GLN A 405 12.59 20.24 22.94
CA GLN A 405 11.42 20.41 22.08
C GLN A 405 11.66 19.70 20.73
N GLU A 406 10.73 18.82 20.35
CA GLU A 406 10.79 18.14 19.05
C GLU A 406 10.46 19.13 17.93
N MET A 407 11.24 19.06 16.86
CA MET A 407 11.09 19.83 15.62
C MET A 407 10.92 18.87 14.43
N ILE A 408 10.25 19.33 13.37
CA ILE A 408 10.04 18.56 12.15
C ILE A 408 10.43 19.43 10.95
N PHE A 409 11.30 18.91 10.09
CA PHE A 409 11.81 19.64 8.94
C PHE A 409 11.60 18.87 7.64
N ASN A 410 11.71 19.58 6.51
CA ASN A 410 11.76 18.97 5.20
C ASN A 410 13.07 18.19 5.01
N TYR A 411 13.01 17.10 4.24
CA TYR A 411 14.19 16.33 3.85
C TYR A 411 15.01 16.97 2.73
N LEU A 412 14.44 17.98 2.07
CA LEU A 412 15.05 18.67 0.94
C LEU A 412 15.46 20.07 1.37
N GLY A 413 16.61 20.51 0.87
CA GLY A 413 17.19 21.80 1.19
C GLY A 413 18.13 22.29 0.10
N SER A 414 18.80 23.40 0.40
CA SER A 414 19.73 24.05 -0.53
C SER A 414 21.17 23.64 -0.27
N LYS A 415 22.04 23.89 -1.27
CA LYS A 415 23.50 23.80 -1.10
C LYS A 415 23.98 24.61 0.10
N LYS A 416 23.46 25.84 0.22
CA LYS A 416 23.83 26.78 1.27
C LYS A 416 23.55 26.18 2.65
N THR A 417 22.38 25.59 2.83
CA THR A 417 21.92 24.99 4.10
C THR A 417 22.80 23.80 4.50
N TYR A 418 22.99 22.83 3.61
CA TYR A 418 23.58 21.53 3.98
C TYR A 418 25.10 21.45 3.80
N ILE A 419 25.69 22.31 2.96
CA ILE A 419 27.11 22.26 2.60
C ILE A 419 27.80 23.53 3.10
N ASP A 420 27.45 24.69 2.54
CA ASP A 420 28.22 25.92 2.74
C ASP A 420 28.16 26.42 4.19
N ASN A 421 26.95 26.52 4.77
CA ASN A 421 26.77 26.98 6.15
C ASN A 421 27.35 25.99 7.17
N MET A 422 27.38 24.70 6.84
CA MET A 422 27.90 23.64 7.71
C MET A 422 29.39 23.38 7.52
N GLY A 423 30.04 24.00 6.53
CA GLY A 423 31.47 23.84 6.29
C GLY A 423 31.89 22.40 5.97
N VAL A 424 31.00 21.61 5.36
CA VAL A 424 31.25 20.20 5.00
C VAL A 424 31.56 20.03 3.52
N ASP A 425 32.17 18.90 3.16
CA ASP A 425 32.39 18.55 1.76
C ASP A 425 31.07 18.12 1.09
N GLY A 426 30.74 18.77 -0.03
CA GLY A 426 29.54 18.48 -0.81
C GLY A 426 29.62 17.17 -1.61
N SER A 427 30.80 16.55 -1.77
CA SER A 427 30.97 15.35 -2.60
C SER A 427 30.13 14.15 -2.17
N ASN A 428 29.74 14.10 -0.89
CA ASN A 428 29.02 12.99 -0.28
C ASN A 428 27.53 13.32 -0.01
N VAL A 429 27.05 14.48 -0.46
CA VAL A 429 25.66 14.93 -0.32
C VAL A 429 24.91 14.64 -1.62
N ILE A 430 23.68 14.13 -1.50
CA ILE A 430 22.87 13.73 -2.66
C ILE A 430 22.24 14.98 -3.31
N GLU A 431 22.56 15.21 -4.58
CA GLU A 431 22.02 16.30 -5.41
C GLU A 431 20.92 15.80 -6.36
N ILE A 432 19.84 16.58 -6.49
CA ILE A 432 18.74 16.34 -7.42
C ILE A 432 19.07 17.02 -8.75
N ALA A 433 19.07 16.26 -9.85
CA ALA A 433 19.53 16.74 -11.16
C ALA A 433 18.67 17.87 -11.78
N ASN A 434 17.35 17.84 -11.58
CA ASN A 434 16.41 18.83 -12.12
C ASN A 434 15.46 19.33 -11.01
N PRO A 435 15.97 20.09 -10.03
CA PRO A 435 15.15 20.53 -8.90
C PRO A 435 14.20 21.63 -9.34
N MET A 436 13.00 21.70 -8.75
CA MET A 436 12.03 22.75 -9.06
C MET A 436 12.51 24.14 -8.61
N SER A 437 13.32 24.20 -7.56
CA SER A 437 14.00 25.41 -7.09
C SER A 437 15.26 25.05 -6.31
N GLU A 438 16.12 26.03 -6.04
CA GLU A 438 17.36 25.85 -5.27
C GLU A 438 17.13 25.28 -3.86
N ASN A 439 15.96 25.54 -3.26
CA ASN A 439 15.60 25.02 -1.94
C ASN A 439 15.28 23.52 -1.94
N TYR A 440 15.18 22.89 -3.11
CA TYR A 440 14.93 21.46 -3.27
C TYR A 440 16.09 20.77 -4.02
N GLN A 441 17.29 21.33 -3.97
CA GLN A 441 18.43 20.84 -4.72
C GLN A 441 19.13 19.65 -4.05
N PHE A 442 19.18 19.61 -2.71
CA PHE A 442 19.91 18.59 -1.96
C PHE A 442 19.02 17.83 -0.99
N ILE A 443 19.29 16.53 -0.82
CA ILE A 443 18.70 15.73 0.25
C ILE A 443 19.54 15.88 1.51
N ARG A 444 18.86 16.02 2.66
CA ARG A 444 19.46 16.26 3.97
C ARG A 444 20.47 15.15 4.36
N PRO A 445 21.76 15.48 4.54
CA PRO A 445 22.78 14.52 4.98
C PRO A 445 22.89 14.44 6.51
N SER A 446 22.37 15.44 7.24
CA SER A 446 22.48 15.58 8.70
C SER A 446 21.29 16.37 9.25
N ILE A 447 20.79 15.98 10.42
CA ILE A 447 19.72 16.71 11.12
C ILE A 447 20.22 18.04 11.69
N ILE A 448 21.50 18.14 12.07
CA ILE A 448 22.06 19.34 12.73
C ILE A 448 21.84 20.61 11.88
N ALA A 449 22.00 20.50 10.56
CA ALA A 449 21.78 21.62 9.65
C ALA A 449 20.32 22.14 9.70
N SER A 450 19.35 21.23 9.80
CA SER A 450 17.94 21.59 9.95
C SER A 450 17.67 22.25 11.30
N LEU A 451 18.29 21.77 12.39
CA LEU A 451 18.14 22.40 13.71
C LEU A 451 18.68 23.83 13.72
N PHE A 452 19.79 24.08 13.03
CA PHE A 452 20.32 25.44 12.87
C PHE A 452 19.41 26.37 12.06
N GLU A 453 18.65 25.83 11.10
CA GLU A 453 17.65 26.61 10.36
C GLU A 453 16.57 27.18 11.30
N ALA A 454 16.16 26.41 12.32
CA ALA A 454 15.26 26.91 13.37
C ALA A 454 15.97 27.84 14.36
N GLU A 455 17.18 27.50 14.81
CA GLU A 455 17.91 28.33 15.79
C GLU A 455 18.23 29.72 15.23
N ALA A 456 18.60 29.81 13.94
CA ALA A 456 18.87 31.08 13.26
C ALA A 456 17.66 32.05 13.29
N GLN A 457 16.44 31.54 13.39
CA GLN A 457 15.21 32.34 13.50
C GLN A 457 14.77 32.57 14.96
N SER A 458 15.42 31.91 15.93
CA SER A 458 14.98 31.84 17.32
C SER A 458 15.69 32.81 18.26
N GLY A 459 16.60 33.66 17.75
CA GLY A 459 17.44 34.53 18.57
C GLY A 459 16.72 35.53 19.51
N ASN A 460 15.41 35.76 19.33
CA ASN A 460 14.59 36.58 20.22
C ASN A 460 13.93 35.80 21.37
N ALA A 461 14.00 34.47 21.36
CA ALA A 461 13.46 33.63 22.41
C ALA A 461 14.41 33.57 23.63
N VAL A 462 13.89 33.09 24.75
CA VAL A 462 14.63 33.04 26.02
C VAL A 462 15.44 31.76 26.08
N TYR A 463 16.76 31.90 26.19
CA TYR A 463 17.68 30.78 26.42
C TYR A 463 17.45 30.08 27.77
N PRO A 464 17.76 28.78 27.89
CA PRO A 464 18.36 27.91 26.86
C PRO A 464 17.34 27.40 25.85
N HIS A 465 17.74 27.29 24.57
CA HIS A 465 16.97 26.57 23.56
C HIS A 465 17.48 25.14 23.48
N LYS A 466 16.58 24.17 23.64
CA LYS A 466 16.89 22.74 23.49
C LYS A 466 15.95 22.16 22.45
N ILE A 467 16.47 21.89 21.25
CA ILE A 467 15.67 21.39 20.13
C ILE A 467 16.27 20.10 19.57
N PHE A 468 15.41 19.19 19.12
CA PHE A 468 15.84 17.92 18.55
C PHE A 468 14.88 17.44 17.47
N GLU A 469 15.35 16.51 16.64
CA GLU A 469 14.52 15.75 15.71
C GLU A 469 15.01 14.31 15.69
N VAL A 470 14.05 13.37 15.60
CA VAL A 470 14.34 11.99 15.18
C VAL A 470 13.72 11.78 13.81
N GLY A 471 14.55 11.83 12.78
CA GLY A 471 14.14 11.89 11.38
C GLY A 471 15.10 11.11 10.48
N LYS A 472 14.77 11.05 9.19
CA LYS A 472 15.63 10.39 8.20
C LYS A 472 16.72 11.33 7.69
N ILE A 473 17.89 10.75 7.42
CA ILE A 473 18.97 11.36 6.64
C ILE A 473 19.36 10.41 5.52
N ALA A 474 19.94 10.93 4.46
CA ALA A 474 20.44 10.12 3.35
C ALA A 474 21.84 10.54 2.92
N TYR A 475 22.66 9.57 2.57
CA TYR A 475 24.04 9.78 2.09
C TYR A 475 24.40 8.77 1.00
N ILE A 476 25.46 9.06 0.26
CA ILE A 476 25.98 8.17 -0.79
C ILE A 476 26.61 6.93 -0.15
N ASP A 477 26.15 5.76 -0.56
CA ASP A 477 26.68 4.47 -0.13
C ASP A 477 26.76 3.53 -1.34
N PRO A 478 27.96 3.33 -1.92
CA PRO A 478 28.16 2.46 -3.07
C PRO A 478 27.86 0.98 -2.81
N SER A 479 27.67 0.58 -1.54
CA SER A 479 27.29 -0.81 -1.21
C SER A 479 25.79 -1.08 -1.40
N GLU A 480 24.96 -0.04 -1.45
CA GLU A 480 23.52 -0.15 -1.71
C GLU A 480 23.24 -0.20 -3.20
N ASN A 481 22.20 -0.93 -3.60
CA ASN A 481 21.82 -1.07 -5.02
C ASN A 481 21.42 0.24 -5.70
N THR A 482 20.90 1.21 -4.94
CA THR A 482 20.57 2.56 -5.41
C THR A 482 21.76 3.50 -5.38
N GLY A 483 22.90 3.08 -4.80
CA GLY A 483 24.06 3.94 -4.54
C GLY A 483 23.87 4.93 -3.38
N THR A 484 22.75 4.84 -2.65
CA THR A 484 22.42 5.72 -1.53
C THR A 484 21.85 4.92 -0.37
N LYS A 485 22.09 5.40 0.85
CA LYS A 485 21.54 4.82 2.07
C LYS A 485 20.72 5.84 2.83
N THR A 486 19.54 5.44 3.30
CA THR A 486 18.69 6.23 4.17
C THR A 486 18.64 5.58 5.54
N ILE A 487 18.87 6.36 6.60
CA ILE A 487 18.80 5.87 7.98
C ILE A 487 17.98 6.81 8.86
N GLN A 488 17.40 6.28 9.93
CA GLN A 488 16.85 7.06 11.02
C GLN A 488 17.98 7.58 11.92
N SER A 489 18.01 8.90 12.10
CA SER A 489 18.99 9.61 12.91
C SER A 489 18.28 10.43 13.99
N LEU A 490 18.93 10.62 15.13
CA LEU A 490 18.61 11.59 16.16
C LEU A 490 19.59 12.74 16.00
N GLY A 491 19.12 13.96 15.76
CA GLY A 491 19.91 15.17 15.93
C GLY A 491 19.37 15.97 17.11
N PHE A 492 20.27 16.57 17.90
CA PHE A 492 19.90 17.48 18.98
C PHE A 492 20.84 18.69 19.02
N LEU A 493 20.33 19.83 19.48
CA LEU A 493 21.04 21.09 19.62
C LEU A 493 20.60 21.81 20.90
N THR A 494 21.57 22.20 21.72
CA THR A 494 21.38 23.14 22.84
C THR A 494 22.12 24.43 22.56
N ALA A 495 21.41 25.55 22.54
CA ALA A 495 21.95 26.90 22.45
C ALA A 495 21.77 27.63 23.79
N SER A 496 22.87 28.07 24.41
CA SER A 496 22.85 28.82 25.66
C SER A 496 24.17 29.56 25.92
N ASN A 497 24.14 30.59 26.76
CA ASN A 497 25.35 31.34 27.14
C ASN A 497 26.45 30.49 27.79
N ASN A 498 26.08 29.34 28.36
CA ASN A 498 26.99 28.45 29.08
C ASN A 498 27.12 27.08 28.39
N ALA A 499 26.63 26.92 27.17
CA ALA A 499 26.70 25.65 26.44
C ALA A 499 28.17 25.26 26.25
N ASN A 500 28.52 24.06 26.71
CA ASN A 500 29.90 23.57 26.71
C ASN A 500 29.93 22.04 26.55
N PHE A 501 31.10 21.50 26.23
CA PHE A 501 31.29 20.08 25.96
C PHE A 501 30.73 19.15 27.05
N ASN A 502 30.82 19.52 28.34
CA ASN A 502 30.33 18.68 29.43
C ASN A 502 28.80 18.55 29.43
N GLU A 503 28.07 19.59 28.98
CA GLU A 503 26.62 19.52 28.82
C GLU A 503 26.25 18.50 27.73
N ALA A 504 26.90 18.58 26.56
CA ALA A 504 26.70 17.63 25.46
C ALA A 504 27.04 16.19 25.87
N ALA A 505 28.17 16.00 26.58
CA ALA A 505 28.58 14.71 27.09
C ALA A 505 27.57 14.13 28.09
N SER A 506 27.03 14.97 28.98
CA SER A 506 26.01 14.57 29.96
C SER A 506 24.71 14.15 29.28
N GLU A 507 24.28 14.87 28.24
CA GLU A 507 23.08 14.55 27.47
C GLU A 507 23.23 13.23 26.72
N VAL A 508 24.33 13.06 25.97
CA VAL A 508 24.64 11.79 25.28
C VAL A 508 24.73 10.63 26.26
N SER A 509 25.42 10.81 27.39
CA SER A 509 25.50 9.79 28.43
C SER A 509 24.13 9.40 28.96
N THR A 510 23.23 10.36 29.13
CA THR A 510 21.88 10.12 29.65
C THR A 510 21.02 9.41 28.61
N ILE A 511 21.10 9.83 27.34
CA ILE A 511 20.41 9.17 26.22
C ILE A 511 20.82 7.70 26.14
N LEU A 512 22.12 7.43 26.07
CA LEU A 512 22.64 6.06 25.94
C LEU A 512 22.38 5.21 27.18
N TYR A 513 22.38 5.81 28.38
CA TYR A 513 21.98 5.12 29.61
C TYR A 513 20.53 4.64 29.56
N TYR A 514 19.57 5.50 29.21
CA TYR A 514 18.15 5.12 29.13
C TYR A 514 17.85 4.20 27.92
N LEU A 515 18.70 4.23 26.91
CA LEU A 515 18.66 3.28 25.80
C LEU A 515 19.34 1.94 26.12
N ASP A 516 19.99 1.80 27.29
CA ASP A 516 20.74 0.61 27.74
C ASP A 516 21.97 0.27 26.88
N HIS A 517 22.74 1.30 26.50
CA HIS A 517 23.97 1.14 25.73
C HIS A 517 25.20 1.58 26.51
N LYS A 518 26.16 0.66 26.63
CA LYS A 518 27.55 1.01 26.93
C LYS A 518 28.19 1.61 25.68
N TYR A 519 28.96 2.66 25.88
CA TYR A 519 29.63 3.36 24.80
C TYR A 519 31.03 3.80 25.22
N GLU A 520 31.87 4.02 24.22
CA GLU A 520 33.17 4.68 24.36
C GLU A 520 33.16 5.96 23.53
N VAL A 521 34.06 6.88 23.87
CA VAL A 521 34.27 8.12 23.10
C VAL A 521 35.63 8.10 22.45
N VAL A 522 35.69 8.56 21.21
CA VAL A 522 36.94 8.69 20.43
C VAL A 522 37.08 10.11 19.89
N GLU A 523 38.32 10.56 19.73
CA GLU A 523 38.58 11.84 19.09
C GLU A 523 38.13 11.81 17.62
N THR A 524 37.59 12.93 17.14
CA THR A 524 37.10 13.12 15.77
C THR A 524 37.57 14.47 15.23
N ASN A 525 37.54 14.63 13.91
CA ASN A 525 37.96 15.84 13.20
C ASN A 525 36.86 16.36 12.27
N ASP A 526 35.61 16.31 12.71
CA ASP A 526 34.47 16.82 11.95
C ASP A 526 34.51 18.36 11.93
N PRO A 527 34.45 19.00 10.75
CA PRO A 527 34.63 20.44 10.61
C PRO A 527 33.49 21.27 11.23
N ARG A 528 32.33 20.64 11.52
CA ARG A 528 31.19 21.31 12.15
C ARG A 528 31.46 21.68 13.61
N PHE A 529 32.44 21.04 14.25
CA PHE A 529 32.73 21.18 15.68
C PHE A 529 34.13 21.76 15.93
N ILE A 530 34.35 22.31 17.14
CA ILE A 530 35.65 22.83 17.55
C ILE A 530 36.66 21.67 17.69
N PRO A 531 37.85 21.74 17.05
CA PRO A 531 38.90 20.74 17.23
C PRO A 531 39.28 20.56 18.70
N GLY A 532 39.32 19.31 19.16
CA GLY A 532 39.58 18.95 20.57
C GLY A 532 38.39 19.14 21.52
N ARG A 533 37.23 19.62 21.05
CA ARG A 533 35.97 19.71 21.82
C ARG A 533 34.82 18.98 21.11
N GLN A 534 35.14 17.83 20.55
CA GLN A 534 34.21 16.94 19.86
C GLN A 534 34.58 15.48 20.13
N ALA A 535 33.58 14.61 20.11
CA ALA A 535 33.76 13.19 20.36
C ALA A 535 32.85 12.36 19.46
N GLY A 536 33.42 11.30 18.86
CA GLY A 536 32.68 10.25 18.20
C GLY A 536 32.14 9.24 19.22
N ILE A 537 30.90 8.80 19.02
CA ILE A 537 30.24 7.82 19.89
C ILE A 537 30.48 6.42 19.32
N MET A 538 31.15 5.56 20.08
CA MET A 538 31.44 4.18 19.70
C MET A 538 30.53 3.21 20.45
N VAL A 539 29.78 2.39 19.71
CA VAL A 539 29.00 1.28 20.26
C VAL A 539 29.42 0.01 19.53
N ASN A 540 29.80 -1.03 20.27
CA ASN A 540 30.29 -2.31 19.71
C ASN A 540 31.41 -2.16 18.66
N GLY A 541 32.31 -1.19 18.87
CA GLY A 541 33.46 -0.94 17.99
C GLY A 541 33.15 -0.21 16.67
N LYS A 542 31.91 0.22 16.44
CA LYS A 542 31.55 1.10 15.31
C LYS A 542 31.16 2.48 15.82
N GLN A 543 31.59 3.52 15.11
CA GLN A 543 31.09 4.86 15.34
C GLN A 543 29.64 4.96 14.88
N CYS A 544 28.75 5.34 15.79
CA CYS A 544 27.31 5.49 15.55
C CYS A 544 26.81 6.91 15.78
N GLY A 545 27.70 7.86 16.04
CA GLY A 545 27.32 9.25 16.24
C GLY A 545 28.51 10.15 16.53
N ILE A 546 28.20 11.42 16.73
CA ILE A 546 29.15 12.49 17.08
C ILE A 546 28.45 13.53 17.93
N PHE A 547 29.18 14.18 18.84
CA PHE A 547 28.70 15.35 19.57
C PHE A 547 29.86 16.29 19.93
N GLY A 548 29.56 17.55 20.21
CA GLY A 548 30.57 18.52 20.63
C GLY A 548 30.08 19.96 20.65
N GLU A 549 31.03 20.87 20.91
CA GLU A 549 30.83 22.31 20.76
C GLU A 549 30.92 22.70 19.27
N ILE A 550 29.93 23.44 18.77
CA ILE A 550 29.87 23.86 17.37
C ILE A 550 30.97 24.88 17.07
N HIS A 551 31.61 24.74 15.91
CA HIS A 551 32.68 25.63 15.48
C HIS A 551 32.17 27.07 15.27
N PRO A 552 32.89 28.12 15.75
CA PRO A 552 32.44 29.51 15.64
C PRO A 552 32.08 29.97 14.23
N GLN A 553 32.81 29.51 13.21
CA GLN A 553 32.50 29.80 11.80
C GLN A 553 31.08 29.33 11.41
N ILE A 554 30.63 28.19 11.93
CA ILE A 554 29.29 27.66 11.65
C ILE A 554 28.24 28.53 12.32
N LEU A 555 28.46 28.93 13.57
CA LEU A 555 27.58 29.86 14.28
C LEU A 555 27.47 31.19 13.52
N GLU A 556 28.58 31.72 13.00
CA GLU A 556 28.60 32.94 12.19
C GLU A 556 27.83 32.76 10.87
N ASN A 557 28.04 31.64 10.15
CA ASN A 557 27.32 31.33 8.92
C ASN A 557 25.79 31.30 9.12
N TRP A 558 25.35 30.85 10.29
CA TRP A 558 23.93 30.79 10.69
C TRP A 558 23.45 32.03 11.45
N THR A 559 24.30 33.03 11.69
CA THR A 559 23.99 34.24 12.47
C THR A 559 23.51 33.92 13.90
N VAL A 560 24.06 32.89 14.53
CA VAL A 560 23.76 32.49 15.91
C VAL A 560 24.77 33.12 16.86
N GLY A 561 24.28 33.95 17.78
CA GLY A 561 25.11 34.78 18.66
C GLY A 561 25.54 34.15 19.99
N VAL A 562 25.10 32.92 20.27
CA VAL A 562 25.42 32.19 21.52
C VAL A 562 26.17 30.90 21.23
N PRO A 563 26.95 30.37 22.19
CA PRO A 563 27.52 29.03 22.06
C PRO A 563 26.44 27.96 21.88
N CYS A 564 26.71 27.00 21.01
CA CYS A 564 25.87 25.82 20.81
C CYS A 564 26.66 24.53 21.01
N VAL A 565 26.02 23.56 21.64
CA VAL A 565 26.42 22.16 21.54
C VAL A 565 25.41 21.39 20.71
N ALA A 566 25.87 20.42 19.96
CA ALA A 566 25.01 19.56 19.17
C ALA A 566 25.53 18.13 19.16
N GLY A 567 24.67 17.20 18.76
CA GLY A 567 25.07 15.86 18.44
C GLY A 567 24.11 15.19 17.49
N GLU A 568 24.60 14.12 16.87
CA GLU A 568 23.84 13.30 15.96
C GLU A 568 24.17 11.82 16.17
N ILE A 569 23.15 10.97 16.20
CA ILE A 569 23.23 9.55 16.55
C ILE A 569 22.40 8.73 15.56
N ASP A 570 23.02 7.70 14.98
CA ASP A 570 22.39 6.68 14.14
C ASP A 570 21.48 5.77 15.01
N VAL A 571 20.19 6.05 14.96
CA VAL A 571 19.17 5.36 15.78
C VAL A 571 18.97 3.93 15.30
N GLU A 572 19.05 3.69 13.98
CA GLU A 572 18.95 2.36 13.41
C GLU A 572 20.09 1.47 13.88
N TYR A 573 21.33 1.95 13.80
CA TYR A 573 22.48 1.17 14.23
C TYR A 573 22.44 0.84 15.71
N ILE A 574 22.10 1.82 16.57
CA ILE A 574 22.02 1.56 18.02
C ILE A 574 20.93 0.54 18.33
N MET A 575 19.75 0.66 17.71
CA MET A 575 18.68 -0.34 17.87
C MET A 575 19.13 -1.74 17.43
N GLU A 576 19.78 -1.85 16.27
CA GLU A 576 20.30 -3.14 15.81
C GLU A 576 21.36 -3.72 16.76
N ALA A 577 22.20 -2.86 17.34
CA ALA A 577 23.16 -3.26 18.34
C ALA A 577 22.48 -3.81 19.60
N THR A 578 21.33 -3.25 20.00
CA THR A 578 20.48 -3.79 21.08
C THR A 578 19.96 -5.18 20.71
N ALA A 579 19.35 -5.30 19.53
CA ALA A 579 18.74 -6.56 19.08
C ALA A 579 19.78 -7.69 18.96
N LYS A 580 20.98 -7.39 18.43
CA LYS A 580 22.09 -8.36 18.35
C LYS A 580 22.62 -8.75 19.73
N ALA A 581 22.65 -7.83 20.69
CA ALA A 581 23.06 -8.11 22.06
C ALA A 581 22.03 -8.97 22.79
N GLU A 582 20.73 -8.68 22.62
CA GLU A 582 19.62 -9.48 23.16
C GLU A 582 19.56 -10.88 22.52
N ASP A 583 19.72 -11.00 21.21
CA ASP A 583 19.81 -12.28 20.51
C ASP A 583 21.02 -13.08 20.97
N LYS A 584 22.18 -12.44 21.14
CA LYS A 584 23.38 -13.10 21.67
C LYS A 584 23.18 -13.54 23.11
N ALA A 585 22.60 -12.70 23.97
CA ALA A 585 22.29 -13.05 25.36
C ALA A 585 21.24 -14.17 25.44
N THR A 586 20.25 -14.17 24.56
CA THR A 586 19.22 -15.22 24.45
C THR A 586 19.84 -16.52 23.97
N ARG A 587 20.73 -16.48 22.96
CA ARG A 587 21.49 -17.65 22.48
C ARG A 587 22.48 -18.17 23.52
N GLU A 588 23.12 -17.30 24.30
CA GLU A 588 24.03 -17.68 25.39
C GLU A 588 23.27 -18.23 26.60
N ALA A 589 22.08 -17.70 26.90
CA ALA A 589 21.19 -18.23 27.93
C ALA A 589 20.61 -19.58 27.48
N ALA A 590 20.21 -19.71 26.21
CA ALA A 590 19.81 -20.97 25.60
C ALA A 590 20.97 -21.97 25.62
N ALA A 591 22.20 -21.58 25.22
CA ALA A 591 23.38 -22.44 25.27
C ALA A 591 23.79 -22.83 26.69
N LYS A 592 23.60 -21.96 27.70
CA LYS A 592 23.80 -22.30 29.12
C LYS A 592 22.71 -23.24 29.63
N ASN A 593 21.48 -23.08 29.18
CA ASN A 593 20.38 -23.99 29.48
C ASN A 593 20.57 -25.33 28.76
N ASP A 594 21.08 -25.34 27.53
CA ASP A 594 21.42 -26.53 26.75
C ASP A 594 22.66 -27.21 27.31
N ALA A 595 23.65 -26.49 27.84
CA ALA A 595 24.80 -27.04 28.55
C ALA A 595 24.38 -27.64 29.90
N LYS A 596 23.50 -26.97 30.66
CA LYS A 596 22.88 -27.54 31.85
C LYS A 596 21.98 -28.72 31.53
N ALA A 597 21.26 -28.68 30.41
CA ALA A 597 20.44 -29.77 29.93
C ALA A 597 21.31 -30.90 29.38
N ALA A 598 22.49 -30.64 28.83
CA ALA A 598 23.45 -31.65 28.37
C ALA A 598 24.24 -32.25 29.54
N GLU A 599 24.53 -31.51 30.61
CA GLU A 599 25.04 -32.05 31.88
C GLU A 599 23.96 -32.90 32.56
N LYS A 600 22.70 -32.44 32.54
CA LYS A 600 21.55 -33.19 33.05
C LYS A 600 21.26 -34.42 32.17
N LYS A 601 21.42 -34.32 30.85
CA LYS A 601 21.25 -35.39 29.86
C LYS A 601 22.43 -36.35 29.85
N ALA A 602 23.65 -35.93 30.17
CA ALA A 602 24.78 -36.83 30.40
C ALA A 602 24.64 -37.56 31.75
N ALA A 603 24.06 -36.91 32.77
CA ALA A 603 23.66 -37.55 34.01
C ALA A 603 22.44 -38.49 33.83
N GLU A 604 21.50 -38.15 32.96
CA GLU A 604 20.34 -38.97 32.59
C GLU A 604 20.71 -40.11 31.62
N ASP A 605 21.64 -39.93 30.68
CA ASP A 605 22.17 -40.96 29.76
C ASP A 605 23.05 -41.96 30.54
N ALA A 606 23.79 -41.50 31.56
CA ALA A 606 24.45 -42.38 32.52
C ALA A 606 23.43 -43.19 33.35
N ALA A 607 22.29 -42.61 33.72
CA ALA A 607 21.19 -43.28 34.42
C ALA A 607 20.27 -44.11 33.49
N GLN A 608 20.22 -43.83 32.18
CA GLN A 608 19.43 -44.56 31.18
C GLN A 608 20.12 -45.82 30.68
N SER A 609 21.42 -45.98 30.93
CA SER A 609 22.07 -47.29 30.82
C SER A 609 21.59 -48.30 31.89
N GLU A 610 20.86 -47.86 32.92
CA GLU A 610 20.16 -48.69 33.92
C GLU A 610 18.62 -48.79 33.69
N ALA A 611 18.03 -48.06 32.74
CA ALA A 611 16.58 -47.97 32.53
C ALA A 611 15.99 -49.02 31.56
N ALA A 612 16.65 -50.17 31.39
CA ALA A 612 16.10 -51.34 30.70
C ALA A 612 15.34 -52.29 31.65
N ALA A 613 15.12 -51.90 32.93
CA ALA A 613 14.53 -52.73 33.98
C ALA A 613 13.53 -51.98 34.89
N PHE A 614 12.82 -50.94 34.40
CA PHE A 614 11.82 -50.23 35.21
C PHE A 614 10.46 -50.93 35.20
N ASP A 615 10.06 -51.50 36.35
CA ASP A 615 8.71 -52.01 36.60
C ASP A 615 7.88 -50.97 37.36
N PRO A 616 6.86 -50.35 36.72
CA PRO A 616 5.99 -49.35 37.35
C PRO A 616 5.24 -49.86 38.59
N VAL A 617 4.89 -51.15 38.63
CA VAL A 617 4.17 -51.76 39.76
C VAL A 617 5.12 -51.94 40.94
N GLU A 618 6.36 -52.37 40.71
CA GLU A 618 7.39 -52.44 41.76
C GLU A 618 7.69 -51.05 42.32
N HIS A 619 7.85 -50.05 41.44
CA HIS A 619 8.13 -48.66 41.85
C HIS A 619 7.02 -48.07 42.73
N PHE A 620 5.75 -48.25 42.34
CA PHE A 620 4.62 -47.80 43.15
C PHE A 620 4.64 -48.45 44.54
N ASN A 621 4.77 -49.78 44.59
CA ASN A 621 4.71 -50.52 45.84
C ASN A 621 5.90 -50.23 46.76
N LYS A 622 7.07 -49.93 46.21
CA LYS A 622 8.31 -49.64 46.97
C LYS A 622 8.39 -48.20 47.49
N TYR A 623 7.86 -47.23 46.75
CA TYR A 623 8.13 -45.81 47.04
C TYR A 623 6.90 -44.96 47.33
N ILE A 624 5.74 -45.23 46.71
CA ILE A 624 4.62 -44.28 46.72
C ILE A 624 3.65 -44.59 47.83
N GLU A 625 3.46 -43.69 48.80
CA GLU A 625 2.49 -43.88 49.87
C GLU A 625 1.25 -43.03 49.70
N LEU A 626 0.18 -43.66 49.22
CA LEU A 626 -1.16 -43.08 49.17
C LEU A 626 -1.98 -43.54 50.39
N ARG A 627 -2.73 -42.63 51.00
CA ARG A 627 -3.63 -42.94 52.12
C ARG A 627 -4.90 -42.10 52.08
N VAL A 628 -5.93 -42.61 52.74
CA VAL A 628 -7.17 -41.88 53.00
C VAL A 628 -6.95 -40.92 54.16
N ALA A 629 -7.31 -39.65 53.98
CA ALA A 629 -7.31 -38.63 55.02
C ALA A 629 -8.66 -37.92 55.07
N LYS A 630 -9.11 -37.53 56.27
CA LYS A 630 -10.35 -36.77 56.46
C LYS A 630 -10.04 -35.30 56.66
N ILE A 631 -10.64 -34.44 55.85
CA ILE A 631 -10.50 -32.99 55.98
C ILE A 631 -11.29 -32.52 57.21
N GLU A 632 -10.59 -31.97 58.21
CA GLU A 632 -11.18 -31.49 59.47
C GLU A 632 -11.40 -29.98 59.47
N LYS A 633 -10.56 -29.23 58.73
CA LYS A 633 -10.63 -27.78 58.62
C LYS A 633 -10.14 -27.31 57.26
N VAL A 634 -10.81 -26.32 56.68
CA VAL A 634 -10.41 -25.66 55.44
C VAL A 634 -10.33 -24.17 55.71
N GLU A 635 -9.23 -23.55 55.31
CA GLU A 635 -9.01 -22.10 55.44
C GLU A 635 -8.46 -21.54 54.12
N THR A 636 -8.70 -20.27 53.83
CA THR A 636 -8.08 -19.62 52.67
C THR A 636 -6.66 -19.16 53.01
N ASN A 637 -5.71 -19.32 52.07
CA ASN A 637 -4.35 -18.80 52.26
C ASN A 637 -4.33 -17.28 52.01
N PRO A 638 -3.98 -16.43 53.00
CA PRO A 638 -3.95 -14.97 52.84
C PRO A 638 -2.87 -14.47 51.86
N GLN A 639 -1.89 -15.29 51.49
CA GLN A 639 -0.83 -14.98 50.51
C GLN A 639 -1.04 -15.69 49.17
N GLY A 640 -2.14 -16.44 48.99
CA GLY A 640 -2.42 -17.21 47.79
C GLY A 640 -3.91 -17.25 47.45
N ASP A 641 -4.34 -16.41 46.51
CA ASP A 641 -5.76 -16.21 46.18
C ASP A 641 -6.47 -17.44 45.60
N LYS A 642 -5.71 -18.43 45.11
CA LYS A 642 -6.22 -19.72 44.60
C LYS A 642 -6.01 -20.90 45.54
N LEU A 643 -5.46 -20.69 46.73
CA LEU A 643 -5.03 -21.76 47.62
C LEU A 643 -5.93 -21.90 48.85
N TYR A 644 -6.28 -23.14 49.17
CA TYR A 644 -6.76 -23.51 50.49
C TYR A 644 -5.60 -24.05 51.35
N ILE A 645 -5.79 -23.99 52.67
CA ILE A 645 -5.00 -24.64 53.68
C ILE A 645 -5.92 -25.66 54.35
N GLU A 646 -5.72 -26.93 54.05
CA GLU A 646 -6.50 -28.03 54.60
C GLU A 646 -5.78 -28.68 55.77
N THR A 647 -6.42 -28.69 56.94
CA THR A 647 -6.01 -29.52 58.07
C THR A 647 -6.79 -30.82 58.03
N MET A 648 -6.10 -31.95 58.04
CA MET A 648 -6.70 -33.27 57.89
C MET A 648 -6.13 -34.30 58.86
N ASP A 649 -6.98 -35.23 59.27
CA ASP A 649 -6.59 -36.45 59.97
C ASP A 649 -6.22 -37.50 58.93
N ASP A 650 -4.96 -37.95 58.94
CA ASP A 650 -4.44 -38.99 58.06
C ASP A 650 -4.21 -40.32 58.80
N GLY A 651 -4.78 -40.48 60.01
CA GLY A 651 -4.63 -41.65 60.86
C GLY A 651 -3.30 -41.72 61.63
N SER A 652 -2.40 -40.74 61.47
CA SER A 652 -1.12 -40.70 62.20
C SER A 652 -1.23 -40.21 63.65
N GLY A 653 -2.41 -39.73 64.06
CA GLY A 653 -2.65 -39.14 65.39
C GLY A 653 -2.13 -37.70 65.55
N ARG A 654 -1.68 -37.07 64.46
CA ARG A 654 -1.33 -35.64 64.41
C ARG A 654 -2.02 -35.00 63.20
N PRO A 655 -2.50 -33.74 63.32
CA PRO A 655 -3.09 -33.04 62.19
C PRO A 655 -2.04 -32.81 61.10
N ARG A 656 -2.38 -33.16 59.86
CA ARG A 656 -1.57 -32.88 58.67
C ARG A 656 -2.08 -31.64 57.96
N ILE A 657 -1.17 -30.79 57.49
CA ILE A 657 -1.49 -29.60 56.71
C ILE A 657 -1.11 -29.84 55.26
N ILE A 658 -2.06 -29.67 54.34
CA ILE A 658 -1.79 -29.64 52.89
C ILE A 658 -2.32 -28.30 52.35
N GLN A 659 -1.68 -27.78 51.30
CA GLN A 659 -2.23 -26.68 50.52
C GLN A 659 -2.64 -27.16 49.14
N SER A 660 -3.90 -26.94 48.77
CA SER A 660 -4.42 -27.28 47.44
C SER A 660 -4.78 -26.03 46.62
N GLY A 661 -4.73 -26.16 45.29
CA GLY A 661 -5.19 -25.16 44.33
C GLY A 661 -6.70 -25.19 44.06
N LEU A 662 -7.51 -25.81 44.92
CA LEU A 662 -8.91 -26.15 44.64
C LEU A 662 -9.89 -24.97 44.81
N ARG A 663 -9.45 -23.83 45.34
CA ARG A 663 -10.32 -22.67 45.63
C ARG A 663 -11.12 -22.14 44.42
N PRO A 664 -10.59 -22.13 43.18
CA PRO A 664 -11.37 -21.74 42.01
C PRO A 664 -12.48 -22.75 41.64
N TYR A 665 -12.37 -24.00 42.10
CA TYR A 665 -13.16 -25.13 41.61
C TYR A 665 -14.16 -25.67 42.63
N LEU A 666 -13.84 -25.62 43.93
CA LEU A 666 -14.64 -26.20 45.01
C LEU A 666 -14.81 -25.20 46.18
N LYS A 667 -16.00 -25.18 46.77
CA LYS A 667 -16.27 -24.40 48.00
C LYS A 667 -15.80 -25.15 49.25
N GLU A 668 -15.56 -24.43 50.34
CA GLU A 668 -15.09 -24.99 51.62
C GLU A 668 -16.03 -26.08 52.16
N GLU A 669 -17.34 -25.90 52.02
CA GLU A 669 -18.36 -26.85 52.48
C GLU A 669 -18.35 -28.14 51.65
N GLU A 670 -17.84 -28.10 50.42
CA GLU A 670 -17.72 -29.26 49.54
C GLU A 670 -16.47 -30.10 49.86
N LEU A 671 -15.54 -29.58 50.67
CA LEU A 671 -14.31 -30.26 51.08
C LEU A 671 -14.41 -30.79 52.52
N LEU A 672 -15.05 -30.03 53.40
CA LEU A 672 -15.11 -30.33 54.83
C LEU A 672 -15.73 -31.71 55.10
N GLY A 673 -15.02 -32.55 55.87
CA GLY A 673 -15.47 -33.88 56.26
C GLY A 673 -15.30 -34.98 55.20
N LYS A 674 -14.84 -34.65 53.99
CA LYS A 674 -14.56 -35.68 52.95
C LYS A 674 -13.34 -36.53 53.33
N HIS A 675 -13.43 -37.81 53.00
CA HIS A 675 -12.33 -38.77 53.08
C HIS A 675 -11.65 -38.81 51.72
N VAL A 676 -10.57 -38.04 51.58
CA VAL A 676 -9.83 -37.81 50.34
C VAL A 676 -8.58 -38.69 50.27
N ILE A 677 -8.07 -38.92 49.06
CA ILE A 677 -6.80 -39.61 48.86
C ILE A 677 -5.66 -38.60 48.79
N ILE A 678 -4.62 -38.84 49.59
CA ILE A 678 -3.43 -38.01 49.61
C ILE A 678 -2.16 -38.81 49.33
N ALA A 679 -1.19 -38.16 48.68
CA ALA A 679 0.19 -38.61 48.64
C ALA A 679 0.88 -38.16 49.95
N ALA A 680 1.02 -39.09 50.89
CA ALA A 680 1.37 -38.77 52.28
C ALA A 680 2.87 -38.70 52.57
N ASN A 681 3.70 -39.35 51.75
CA ASN A 681 5.14 -39.37 51.91
C ASN A 681 5.87 -38.40 50.95
N LEU A 682 5.18 -37.46 50.31
CA LEU A 682 5.87 -36.37 49.60
C LEU A 682 6.64 -35.48 50.59
N ALA A 683 7.86 -35.10 50.22
CA ALA A 683 8.67 -34.20 51.02
C ALA A 683 7.97 -32.84 51.18
N PRO A 684 7.95 -32.25 52.40
CA PRO A 684 7.24 -31.00 52.64
C PRO A 684 7.73 -29.86 51.75
N ARG A 685 6.80 -29.05 51.25
CA ARG A 685 7.11 -27.90 50.39
C ARG A 685 6.49 -26.63 50.95
N LYS A 686 7.32 -25.59 51.13
CA LYS A 686 6.83 -24.27 51.53
C LYS A 686 6.26 -23.53 50.33
N MET A 687 4.98 -23.16 50.40
CA MET A 687 4.26 -22.42 49.37
C MET A 687 3.49 -21.27 50.02
N LYS A 688 3.68 -20.05 49.51
CA LYS A 688 2.97 -18.83 49.97
C LYS A 688 2.88 -18.75 51.51
N GLY A 689 4.03 -18.93 52.17
CA GLY A 689 4.17 -18.78 53.62
C GLY A 689 3.87 -20.04 54.46
N VAL A 690 3.11 -21.01 53.95
CA VAL A 690 2.69 -22.23 54.69
C VAL A 690 3.43 -23.47 54.15
N GLU A 691 3.77 -24.42 55.03
CA GLU A 691 4.43 -25.67 54.65
C GLU A 691 3.37 -26.74 54.37
N SER A 692 3.32 -27.25 53.13
CA SER A 692 2.41 -28.32 52.72
C SER A 692 3.11 -29.67 52.89
N HIS A 693 2.49 -30.58 53.63
CA HIS A 693 3.00 -31.91 53.95
C HIS A 693 2.26 -33.00 53.14
N GLY A 694 2.23 -32.86 51.82
CA GLY A 694 1.59 -33.83 50.93
C GLY A 694 0.88 -33.16 49.76
N MET A 695 0.08 -33.97 49.07
CA MET A 695 -0.73 -33.55 47.92
C MET A 695 -2.07 -34.28 47.96
N LEU A 696 -3.19 -33.57 47.70
CA LEU A 696 -4.48 -34.19 47.43
C LEU A 696 -4.52 -34.62 45.98
N LEU A 697 -5.11 -35.78 45.69
CA LEU A 697 -5.27 -36.26 44.33
C LEU A 697 -6.65 -35.89 43.78
N ALA A 698 -6.68 -35.29 42.60
CA ALA A 698 -7.90 -34.91 41.91
C ALA A 698 -7.79 -35.12 40.40
N SER A 699 -8.91 -35.07 39.71
CA SER A 699 -8.94 -35.15 38.24
C SER A 699 -9.90 -34.10 37.70
N ASP A 700 -9.52 -33.47 36.59
CA ASP A 700 -10.32 -32.44 35.92
C ASP A 700 -11.36 -33.05 34.97
N TYR A 701 -12.46 -32.33 34.77
CA TYR A 701 -13.47 -32.64 33.77
C TYR A 701 -14.15 -31.36 33.27
N THR A 702 -14.76 -31.44 32.09
CA THR A 702 -15.52 -30.33 31.51
C THR A 702 -17.02 -30.58 31.62
N GLU A 703 -17.77 -29.67 32.24
CA GLU A 703 -19.23 -29.72 32.30
C GLU A 703 -19.81 -28.39 31.78
N ASN A 704 -20.65 -28.44 30.74
CA ASN A 704 -21.23 -27.26 30.08
C ASN A 704 -20.18 -26.22 29.61
N GLY A 705 -19.00 -26.69 29.17
CA GLY A 705 -17.91 -25.82 28.70
C GLY A 705 -17.11 -25.13 29.81
N VAL A 706 -17.32 -25.49 31.07
CA VAL A 706 -16.57 -24.98 32.23
C VAL A 706 -15.73 -26.11 32.82
N GLU A 707 -14.44 -25.82 33.04
CA GLU A 707 -13.49 -26.72 33.70
C GLU A 707 -13.83 -26.87 35.19
N LYS A 708 -13.93 -28.11 35.65
CA LYS A 708 -14.25 -28.49 37.03
C LYS A 708 -13.30 -29.58 37.49
N VAL A 709 -13.23 -29.80 38.80
CA VAL A 709 -12.35 -30.79 39.42
C VAL A 709 -13.17 -31.73 40.29
N GLU A 710 -12.88 -33.03 40.23
CA GLU A 710 -13.42 -34.05 41.10
C GLU A 710 -12.29 -34.69 41.94
N LEU A 711 -12.50 -34.76 43.26
CA LEU A 711 -11.52 -35.34 44.17
C LEU A 711 -11.62 -36.86 44.18
N LEU A 712 -10.47 -37.53 44.31
CA LEU A 712 -10.45 -38.94 44.66
C LEU A 712 -10.88 -39.07 46.12
N THR A 713 -12.01 -39.75 46.34
CA THR A 713 -12.57 -39.98 47.68
C THR A 713 -12.81 -41.46 47.98
N ALA A 714 -12.70 -41.82 49.24
CA ALA A 714 -13.02 -43.15 49.75
C ALA A 714 -13.85 -43.03 51.05
N PRO A 715 -15.12 -42.61 50.97
CA PRO A 715 -15.96 -42.34 52.15
C PRO A 715 -16.20 -43.57 53.04
N TRP A 716 -15.99 -44.78 52.53
CA TRP A 716 -16.12 -46.03 53.28
C TRP A 716 -14.87 -46.40 54.09
N ALA A 717 -13.74 -45.74 53.87
CA ALA A 717 -12.46 -46.07 54.47
C ALA A 717 -12.11 -45.08 55.59
N ALA A 718 -11.64 -45.60 56.73
CA ALA A 718 -11.23 -44.75 57.85
C ALA A 718 -9.95 -43.96 57.51
N PRO A 719 -9.73 -42.78 58.11
CA PRO A 719 -8.46 -42.06 58.03
C PRO A 719 -7.27 -42.97 58.34
N GLY A 720 -6.20 -42.89 57.53
CA GLY A 720 -5.02 -43.76 57.62
C GLY A 720 -5.11 -45.06 56.84
N THR A 721 -6.26 -45.38 56.23
CA THR A 721 -6.35 -46.53 55.32
C THR A 721 -5.37 -46.34 54.14
N ILE A 722 -4.46 -47.29 53.95
CA ILE A 722 -3.50 -47.28 52.85
C ILE A 722 -4.22 -47.61 51.55
N VAL A 723 -3.91 -46.87 50.48
CA VAL A 723 -4.36 -47.18 49.12
C VAL A 723 -3.30 -48.04 48.44
N THR A 724 -3.72 -49.19 47.92
CA THR A 724 -2.85 -50.16 47.22
C THR A 724 -3.30 -50.37 45.78
N LEU A 725 -2.45 -51.01 44.98
CA LEU A 725 -2.84 -51.49 43.65
C LEU A 725 -3.67 -52.78 43.77
N GLU A 726 -4.65 -52.95 42.91
CA GLU A 726 -5.49 -54.15 42.84
C GLU A 726 -4.62 -55.42 42.72
N GLY A 727 -4.91 -56.40 43.59
CA GLY A 727 -4.16 -57.66 43.66
C GLY A 727 -2.80 -57.58 44.35
N PHE A 728 -2.47 -56.46 45.01
CA PHE A 728 -1.29 -56.38 45.86
C PHE A 728 -1.60 -56.85 47.29
N GLU A 729 -1.03 -58.00 47.67
CA GLU A 729 -1.11 -58.56 49.02
C GLU A 729 0.29 -58.52 49.66
N GLY A 730 0.61 -57.43 50.35
CA GLY A 730 1.89 -57.29 51.04
C GLY A 730 2.01 -55.97 51.80
N ALA A 731 2.76 -55.98 52.90
CA ALA A 731 3.18 -54.76 53.57
C ALA A 731 4.64 -54.48 53.17
N VAL A 732 4.86 -53.41 52.41
CA VAL A 732 6.21 -52.94 52.06
C VAL A 732 6.45 -51.65 52.84
N GLU A 733 7.56 -51.61 53.58
CA GLU A 733 7.99 -50.40 54.27
C GLU A 733 8.44 -49.36 53.23
N LYS A 734 7.67 -48.28 53.12
CA LYS A 734 7.92 -47.19 52.17
C LYS A 734 8.81 -46.13 52.82
N PRO A 735 9.64 -45.42 52.04
CA PRO A 735 10.46 -44.35 52.57
C PRO A 735 9.59 -43.24 53.17
N ALA A 736 10.05 -42.67 54.30
CA ALA A 736 9.32 -41.64 55.02
C ALA A 736 9.09 -40.35 54.21
N LYS A 737 9.97 -40.05 53.23
CA LYS A 737 9.85 -38.91 52.32
C LYS A 737 10.36 -39.27 50.92
N ILE A 738 9.65 -38.83 49.89
CA ILE A 738 10.04 -38.88 48.48
C ILE A 738 9.93 -37.49 47.85
N ASP A 739 10.75 -37.21 46.84
CA ASP A 739 10.60 -36.02 46.00
C ASP A 739 9.46 -36.20 44.97
N ILE A 740 9.05 -35.08 44.37
CA ILE A 740 7.97 -35.07 43.38
C ILE A 740 8.35 -35.86 42.11
N ASP A 741 9.61 -35.81 41.70
CA ASP A 741 10.09 -36.53 40.52
C ASP A 741 9.91 -38.04 40.69
N ARG A 742 10.19 -38.58 41.89
CA ARG A 742 9.96 -39.99 42.22
C ARG A 742 8.48 -40.36 42.26
N PHE A 743 7.62 -39.44 42.68
CA PHE A 743 6.16 -39.63 42.65
C PHE A 743 5.62 -39.70 41.22
N CYS A 744 6.10 -38.82 40.33
CA CYS A 744 5.68 -38.72 38.93
C CYS A 744 6.27 -39.82 38.02
N LYS A 745 7.11 -40.74 38.53
CA LYS A 745 7.63 -41.89 37.74
C LYS A 745 6.58 -42.96 37.43
N VAL A 746 5.41 -42.89 38.05
CA VAL A 746 4.26 -43.76 37.76
C VAL A 746 3.08 -42.89 37.35
N GLU A 747 2.32 -43.33 36.35
CA GLU A 747 1.14 -42.61 35.89
C GLU A 747 -0.05 -42.85 36.82
N TYR A 748 -0.94 -41.85 36.92
CA TYR A 748 -2.23 -41.94 37.63
C TYR A 748 -3.33 -41.49 36.67
N LYS A 749 -4.31 -42.35 36.40
CA LYS A 749 -5.36 -42.10 35.41
C LYS A 749 -6.69 -42.61 35.90
N VAL A 750 -7.76 -41.92 35.58
CA VAL A 750 -9.13 -42.45 35.65
C VAL A 750 -9.41 -43.19 34.34
N ILE A 751 -9.86 -44.44 34.45
CA ILE A 751 -10.25 -45.26 33.30
C ILE A 751 -11.61 -45.88 33.64
N ASN A 752 -12.63 -45.58 32.81
CA ASN A 752 -14.02 -46.01 33.02
C ASN A 752 -14.51 -45.74 34.46
N HIS A 753 -14.39 -44.50 34.93
CA HIS A 753 -14.75 -44.05 36.28
C HIS A 753 -13.93 -44.65 37.44
N VAL A 754 -12.87 -45.42 37.17
CA VAL A 754 -12.03 -46.05 38.21
C VAL A 754 -10.63 -45.44 38.19
N ALA A 755 -10.12 -45.03 39.35
CA ALA A 755 -8.75 -44.54 39.47
C ALA A 755 -7.74 -45.68 39.37
N HIS A 756 -6.71 -45.50 38.54
CA HIS A 756 -5.64 -46.45 38.28
C HIS A 756 -4.28 -45.80 38.48
N SER A 757 -3.28 -46.60 38.87
CA SER A 757 -1.86 -46.26 38.76
C SER A 757 -1.06 -47.48 38.35
N ALA A 758 0.04 -47.29 37.62
CA ALA A 758 0.88 -48.38 37.12
C ALA A 758 0.07 -49.49 36.39
N GLY A 759 -1.00 -49.12 35.69
CA GLY A 759 -1.89 -50.03 34.96
C GLY A 759 -2.86 -50.85 35.81
N LYS A 760 -2.94 -50.64 37.13
CA LYS A 760 -3.83 -51.36 38.05
C LYS A 760 -4.75 -50.39 38.81
N ALA A 761 -5.97 -50.85 39.15
CA ALA A 761 -6.92 -50.03 39.89
C ALA A 761 -6.40 -49.72 41.31
N LEU A 762 -6.66 -48.51 41.79
CA LEU A 762 -6.39 -48.09 43.16
C LEU A 762 -7.52 -48.59 44.08
N VAL A 763 -7.12 -49.22 45.18
CA VAL A 763 -8.03 -49.88 46.13
C VAL A 763 -7.79 -49.35 47.53
N ALA A 764 -8.86 -48.92 48.20
CA ALA A 764 -8.84 -48.51 49.61
C ALA A 764 -9.81 -49.40 50.40
N GLY A 765 -9.31 -50.09 51.43
CA GLY A 765 -10.14 -50.97 52.26
C GLY A 765 -10.86 -52.08 51.47
N GLY A 766 -10.22 -52.59 50.41
CA GLY A 766 -10.76 -53.67 49.57
C GLY A 766 -11.77 -53.23 48.49
N LYS A 767 -12.07 -51.94 48.36
CA LYS A 767 -12.94 -51.40 47.29
C LYS A 767 -12.16 -50.48 46.35
N LYS A 768 -12.47 -50.56 45.05
CA LYS A 768 -11.89 -49.67 44.03
C LYS A 768 -12.32 -48.24 44.27
N ILE A 769 -11.42 -47.30 44.02
CA ILE A 769 -11.71 -45.86 44.11
C ILE A 769 -12.33 -45.43 42.79
N THR A 770 -13.54 -44.88 42.87
CA THR A 770 -14.34 -44.48 41.71
C THR A 770 -14.67 -43.00 41.74
N LEU A 771 -14.78 -42.40 40.55
CA LEU A 771 -15.19 -41.02 40.34
C LEU A 771 -16.55 -41.00 39.63
N GLU A 772 -17.45 -40.10 40.03
CA GLU A 772 -18.82 -40.03 39.51
C GLU A 772 -18.90 -39.20 38.21
N LYS A 773 -18.05 -38.17 38.07
CA LYS A 773 -18.10 -37.21 36.96
C LYS A 773 -17.00 -37.47 35.93
N VAL A 774 -15.82 -37.90 36.36
CA VAL A 774 -14.68 -38.19 35.49
C VAL A 774 -14.77 -39.62 34.97
N GLU A 775 -14.90 -39.81 33.65
CA GLU A 775 -14.87 -41.14 33.02
C GLU A 775 -13.45 -41.58 32.62
N ASN A 776 -12.71 -40.72 31.89
CA ASN A 776 -11.33 -40.97 31.45
C ASN A 776 -10.51 -39.67 31.45
N ALA A 777 -9.54 -39.54 32.36
CA ALA A 777 -8.67 -38.37 32.49
C ALA A 777 -7.40 -38.70 33.29
N GLU A 778 -6.43 -37.79 33.35
CA GLU A 778 -5.27 -37.92 34.24
C GLU A 778 -5.63 -37.50 35.67
N ILE A 779 -4.89 -38.02 36.65
CA ILE A 779 -5.02 -37.63 38.06
C ILE A 779 -3.77 -36.83 38.43
N GLU A 780 -3.98 -35.62 38.94
CA GLU A 780 -2.94 -34.67 39.33
C GLU A 780 -2.86 -34.46 40.84
#